data_AF-A0A3D2EYL5-F1
#
_entry.id   AF-A0A3D2EYL5-F1
#
_cell.length_a   1.000
_cell.length_b   1.000
_cell.length_c   1.000
_cell.angle_alpha   90.00
_cell.angle_beta   90.00
_cell.angle_gamma   90.00
#
_symmetry.space_group_name_H-M   'P 1'
#
loop_
_entity.id
_entity.type
_entity.pdbx_description
1 polymer ?
#
loop_
_entity_poly.entity_id
_entity_poly.type
_entity_poly.pdbx_seq_one_letter_code
_entity_poly.pdbx_strand_id
1 'polypeptide(L)'
;MSVGDAATFSLTGGTLTLNGNNGNQTIDLDGQRFENLTINNTTTSGTSTGTITVAGGPLAVSGTLTITRGNLDMATNSLNLQVGTALTLASDANAILTTDSNVSNSGSVTVGDSAFLNVTGGTWTLNGVLDQAIDFDSEAINNLTINNTGGGTDDDITVNGTALTLTGLLTVTLGNLNLQANDIPLTVSGGITVASAAQAGMEVDSNVTVSGAISVGDAAIFNASGGGTWQIQDDTTWIDFASNVIYALQISTIAAGSGTELSGTASVATTLTIDSGSILSLSGYNLYATGATISNLGYIDEEGTITDGYSSWLVYKGSAQSAKLAGGDVNSYGVSENLRFILTDPSENIRALTADSLTGSIKIGTDTETGVLLESGLAAGVFEISIPTANSAVTAYNGTLEATATSTATFWYTDPHDGLQSSGTTTLVFGGGSDAADRAARAATLRAAWEAQQAAQNAGGGGGGGGGGGGGGGGGGGGGDTGTTTTPTDSTTDAGEGDGTAGEGEGATESQGALSLSLSQQDGRALKVTIDGKGVTMRDVSSAAWYAPFVFSLIDKGVVSGYRDGRGRPTGEFGPGNSVTYAEVAKMALGAAGKNPLSGKSPDLRSARGQWSAGYVAKLESLGVSIFKNDRLNVNDPAPRGAVVQTILEVFGRNVGSASGGQYSDVSTGTPNAAAIETATSDGLVSGDDNASTFRPRSPINRAEVSKVILNAIQMYK
;
A
#
# COMPACT_ATOMS: atom_id res chain seq x y z
N MET A 1 40.51 -42.25 -11.47
CA MET A 1 39.89 -43.55 -11.84
C MET A 1 39.32 -43.38 -13.23
N SER A 2 39.52 -44.32 -14.14
CA SER A 2 38.95 -44.28 -15.49
C SER A 2 38.47 -45.68 -15.86
N VAL A 3 37.20 -45.79 -16.25
CA VAL A 3 36.61 -46.97 -16.88
C VAL A 3 36.61 -46.69 -18.38
N GLY A 4 37.16 -47.59 -19.20
CA GLY A 4 37.17 -47.39 -20.65
C GLY A 4 35.86 -47.81 -21.30
N ASP A 5 35.53 -47.23 -22.46
CA ASP A 5 34.26 -47.33 -23.20
C ASP A 5 33.72 -48.76 -23.47
N ALA A 6 34.56 -49.79 -23.35
CA ALA A 6 34.20 -51.20 -23.56
C ALA A 6 34.20 -52.02 -22.26
N ALA A 7 34.51 -51.41 -21.12
CA ALA A 7 34.62 -52.05 -19.82
C ALA A 7 33.33 -51.85 -19.02
N THR A 8 32.85 -52.92 -18.38
CA THR A 8 31.77 -52.83 -17.40
C THR A 8 32.36 -52.83 -16.00
N PHE A 9 32.02 -51.83 -15.19
CA PHE A 9 32.40 -51.75 -13.79
C PHE A 9 31.13 -51.64 -12.95
N SER A 10 30.80 -52.65 -12.16
CA SER A 10 29.63 -52.62 -11.27
C SER A 10 30.06 -52.99 -9.87
N LEU A 11 29.81 -52.08 -8.93
CA LEU A 11 29.94 -52.34 -7.50
C LEU A 11 28.54 -52.58 -6.95
N THR A 12 28.14 -53.85 -6.84
CA THR A 12 26.82 -54.29 -6.36
C THR A 12 26.74 -54.46 -4.83
N GLY A 13 27.83 -54.11 -4.13
CA GLY A 13 28.02 -54.30 -2.70
C GLY A 13 29.11 -53.36 -2.15
N GLY A 14 28.82 -52.54 -1.13
CA GLY A 14 29.78 -51.72 -0.39
C GLY A 14 29.86 -50.25 -0.83
N THR A 15 30.90 -49.55 -0.38
CA THR A 15 31.09 -48.11 -0.60
C THR A 15 32.39 -47.82 -1.35
N LEU A 16 32.29 -47.14 -2.49
CA LEU A 16 33.44 -46.53 -3.14
C LEU A 16 33.75 -45.21 -2.45
N THR A 17 34.93 -45.07 -1.84
CA THR A 17 35.35 -43.82 -1.20
C THR A 17 36.44 -43.14 -2.02
N LEU A 18 36.18 -41.92 -2.48
CA LEU A 18 37.15 -41.05 -3.14
C LEU A 18 37.79 -40.13 -2.08
N ASN A 19 38.92 -40.58 -1.52
CA ASN A 19 39.57 -39.98 -0.36
C ASN A 19 40.93 -39.32 -0.67
N GLY A 20 41.08 -38.73 -1.86
CA GLY A 20 42.33 -38.12 -2.26
C GLY A 20 42.73 -36.94 -1.38
N ASN A 21 44.04 -36.74 -1.22
CA ASN A 21 44.64 -35.62 -0.49
C ASN A 21 45.53 -34.75 -1.39
N ASN A 22 45.48 -34.93 -2.72
CA ASN A 22 46.37 -34.27 -3.68
C ASN A 22 45.67 -33.17 -4.51
N GLY A 23 44.52 -32.65 -4.05
CA GLY A 23 43.78 -31.60 -4.76
C GLY A 23 42.76 -32.14 -5.77
N ASN A 24 42.67 -31.49 -6.94
CA ASN A 24 41.62 -31.76 -7.93
C ASN A 24 41.90 -33.07 -8.68
N GLN A 25 40.85 -33.86 -8.90
CA GLN A 25 40.89 -35.11 -9.64
C GLN A 25 39.77 -35.15 -10.68
N THR A 26 40.06 -35.75 -11.83
CA THR A 26 39.03 -36.14 -12.79
C THR A 26 38.79 -37.64 -12.66
N ILE A 27 37.53 -38.04 -12.57
CA ILE A 27 37.12 -39.44 -12.63
C ILE A 27 36.28 -39.65 -13.88
N ASP A 28 36.59 -40.71 -14.62
CA ASP A 28 35.80 -41.15 -15.75
C ASP A 28 35.14 -42.48 -15.37
N LEU A 29 33.82 -42.45 -15.29
CA LEU A 29 33.02 -43.59 -14.83
C LEU A 29 32.17 -44.18 -15.95
N ASP A 30 32.22 -43.65 -17.17
CA ASP A 30 31.52 -44.18 -18.36
C ASP A 30 30.07 -44.61 -18.10
N GLY A 31 29.31 -43.79 -17.35
CA GLY A 31 27.90 -44.04 -17.03
C GLY A 31 27.62 -45.25 -16.13
N GLN A 32 28.64 -45.86 -15.53
CA GLN A 32 28.51 -47.07 -14.72
C GLN A 32 27.79 -46.80 -13.38
N ARG A 33 27.23 -47.87 -12.77
CA ARG A 33 26.41 -47.80 -11.54
C ARG A 33 27.18 -48.29 -10.31
N PHE A 34 27.05 -47.57 -9.20
CA PHE A 34 27.66 -47.90 -7.90
C PHE A 34 26.57 -48.07 -6.85
N GLU A 35 26.75 -48.97 -5.88
CA GLU A 35 25.85 -49.04 -4.73
C GLU A 35 25.99 -47.79 -3.85
N ASN A 36 27.13 -47.61 -3.17
CA ASN A 36 27.36 -46.41 -2.36
C ASN A 36 28.62 -45.67 -2.81
N LEU A 37 28.59 -44.33 -2.76
CA LEU A 37 29.71 -43.46 -3.09
C LEU A 37 29.93 -42.45 -1.96
N THR A 38 31.18 -42.33 -1.49
CA THR A 38 31.59 -41.31 -0.53
C THR A 38 32.69 -40.44 -1.09
N ILE A 39 32.50 -39.12 -1.06
CA ILE A 39 33.50 -38.12 -1.40
C ILE A 39 34.12 -37.58 -0.11
N ASN A 40 35.44 -37.74 0.02
CA ASN A 40 36.23 -37.22 1.12
C ASN A 40 37.57 -36.67 0.59
N ASN A 41 37.49 -35.78 -0.41
CA ASN A 41 38.63 -35.32 -1.18
C ASN A 41 39.07 -33.91 -0.74
N THR A 42 40.32 -33.76 -0.32
CA THR A 42 40.87 -32.47 0.13
C THR A 42 42.22 -32.16 -0.52
N THR A 43 42.69 -30.92 -0.39
CA THR A 43 44.06 -30.57 -0.73
C THR A 43 45.07 -31.11 0.30
N THR A 44 46.37 -30.98 0.00
CA THR A 44 47.49 -31.55 0.77
C THR A 44 47.59 -31.08 2.22
N SER A 45 46.91 -30.00 2.60
CA SER A 45 46.81 -29.52 3.99
C SER A 45 45.54 -29.95 4.71
N GLY A 46 44.59 -30.62 4.03
CA GLY A 46 43.29 -31.00 4.58
C GLY A 46 42.34 -29.82 4.88
N THR A 47 42.79 -28.59 4.62
CA THR A 47 42.10 -27.33 4.96
C THR A 47 41.39 -26.66 3.79
N SER A 48 41.54 -27.17 2.57
CA SER A 48 40.89 -26.60 1.38
C SER A 48 40.24 -27.70 0.53
N THR A 49 39.15 -27.31 -0.13
CA THR A 49 38.33 -28.18 -0.97
C THR A 49 39.15 -28.79 -2.12
N GLY A 50 39.13 -30.12 -2.23
CA GLY A 50 39.60 -30.82 -3.43
C GLY A 50 38.41 -31.17 -4.32
N THR A 51 38.46 -30.82 -5.61
CA THR A 51 37.37 -31.10 -6.55
C THR A 51 37.49 -32.50 -7.17
N ILE A 52 36.38 -33.23 -7.24
CA ILE A 52 36.20 -34.43 -8.04
C ILE A 52 35.32 -34.05 -9.25
N THR A 53 35.92 -33.91 -10.41
CA THR A 53 35.20 -33.67 -11.67
C THR A 53 34.84 -34.99 -12.32
N VAL A 54 33.55 -35.23 -12.56
CA VAL A 54 33.06 -36.45 -13.22
C VAL A 54 33.09 -36.30 -14.74
N ALA A 55 33.48 -37.34 -15.47
CA ALA A 55 33.55 -37.42 -16.93
C ALA A 55 32.98 -38.76 -17.46
N GLY A 56 32.80 -38.83 -18.79
CA GLY A 56 32.43 -40.06 -19.53
C GLY A 56 30.95 -40.43 -19.54
N GLY A 57 30.16 -39.96 -18.57
CA GLY A 57 28.71 -40.22 -18.56
C GLY A 57 28.04 -39.82 -17.25
N PRO A 58 26.71 -40.02 -17.12
CA PRO A 58 25.98 -39.68 -15.90
C PRO A 58 26.54 -40.45 -14.69
N LEU A 59 26.49 -39.82 -13.51
CA LEU A 59 26.84 -40.49 -12.26
C LEU A 59 25.59 -41.17 -11.69
N ALA A 60 25.60 -42.51 -11.61
CA ALA A 60 24.49 -43.28 -11.07
C ALA A 60 24.88 -44.04 -9.80
N VAL A 61 24.27 -43.66 -8.68
CA VAL A 61 24.45 -44.29 -7.35
C VAL A 61 23.11 -44.92 -6.94
N SER A 62 23.03 -46.24 -6.88
CA SER A 62 21.78 -46.95 -6.54
C SER A 62 21.45 -46.94 -5.05
N GLY A 63 22.44 -46.71 -4.21
CA GLY A 63 22.34 -46.52 -2.76
C GLY A 63 22.65 -45.07 -2.40
N THR A 64 23.53 -44.88 -1.43
CA THR A 64 23.80 -43.57 -0.81
C THR A 64 24.98 -42.86 -1.47
N LEU A 65 24.80 -41.59 -1.78
CA LEU A 65 25.86 -40.65 -2.12
C LEU A 65 26.12 -39.73 -0.91
N THR A 66 27.32 -39.82 -0.33
CA THR A 66 27.73 -38.96 0.79
C THR A 66 28.93 -38.10 0.40
N ILE A 67 28.86 -36.80 0.61
CA ILE A 67 29.99 -35.88 0.50
C ILE A 67 30.34 -35.45 1.92
N THR A 68 31.39 -36.04 2.48
CA THR A 68 31.88 -35.65 3.81
C THR A 68 32.73 -34.39 3.73
N ARG A 69 33.61 -34.31 2.73
CA ARG A 69 34.47 -33.16 2.40
C ARG A 69 34.90 -33.24 0.93
N GLY A 70 35.11 -32.10 0.29
CA GLY A 70 35.45 -31.98 -1.13
C GLY A 70 34.27 -31.52 -1.99
N ASN A 71 34.56 -31.08 -3.22
CA ASN A 71 33.54 -30.70 -4.18
C ASN A 71 33.28 -31.85 -5.16
N LEU A 72 32.06 -32.36 -5.23
CA LEU A 72 31.62 -33.17 -6.36
C LEU A 72 31.13 -32.25 -7.47
N ASP A 73 31.90 -32.17 -8.54
CA ASP A 73 31.64 -31.29 -9.68
C ASP A 73 31.05 -32.10 -10.84
N MET A 74 29.74 -31.96 -10.99
CA MET A 74 28.94 -32.47 -12.11
C MET A 74 28.79 -31.43 -13.24
N ALA A 75 29.06 -30.15 -12.95
CA ALA A 75 28.78 -29.03 -13.84
C ALA A 75 29.84 -28.85 -14.94
N THR A 76 31.12 -29.12 -14.67
CA THR A 76 32.18 -28.95 -15.67
C THR A 76 31.91 -29.71 -16.98
N ASN A 77 31.23 -30.86 -16.91
CA ASN A 77 30.87 -31.68 -18.08
C ASN A 77 29.35 -31.79 -18.29
N SER A 78 28.54 -31.01 -17.56
CA SER A 78 27.07 -31.02 -17.59
C SER A 78 26.45 -32.43 -17.58
N LEU A 79 26.81 -33.20 -16.55
CA LEU A 79 26.41 -34.60 -16.43
C LEU A 79 25.25 -34.76 -15.44
N ASN A 80 24.29 -35.63 -15.78
CA ASN A 80 23.19 -35.95 -14.88
C ASN A 80 23.67 -36.75 -13.66
N LEU A 81 22.99 -36.56 -12.53
CA LEU A 81 23.20 -37.29 -11.29
C LEU A 81 21.96 -38.12 -10.93
N GLN A 82 22.16 -39.37 -10.54
CA GLN A 82 21.08 -40.25 -10.08
C GLN A 82 21.47 -40.85 -8.72
N VAL A 83 20.58 -40.72 -7.73
CA VAL A 83 20.79 -41.22 -6.36
C VAL A 83 19.58 -42.03 -5.91
N GLY A 84 19.82 -43.25 -5.44
CA GLY A 84 18.76 -44.20 -5.14
C GLY A 84 18.17 -44.08 -3.73
N THR A 85 19.01 -43.97 -2.70
CA THR A 85 18.54 -44.05 -1.30
C THR A 85 18.75 -42.79 -0.48
N ALA A 86 19.89 -42.11 -0.61
CA ALA A 86 20.15 -40.87 0.10
C ALA A 86 21.26 -40.06 -0.56
N LEU A 87 21.06 -38.73 -0.65
CA LEU A 87 22.09 -37.75 -0.96
C LEU A 87 22.38 -36.95 0.31
N THR A 88 23.62 -37.01 0.81
CA THR A 88 24.02 -36.32 2.04
C THR A 88 25.27 -35.49 1.80
N LEU A 89 25.20 -34.19 2.05
CA LEU A 89 26.36 -33.33 2.24
C LEU A 89 26.53 -33.13 3.74
N ALA A 90 27.67 -33.55 4.29
CA ALA A 90 27.94 -33.39 5.73
C ALA A 90 28.07 -31.90 6.10
N SER A 91 27.74 -31.55 7.34
CA SER A 91 27.94 -30.19 7.86
C SER A 91 29.45 -29.86 7.98
N ASP A 92 30.06 -29.46 6.86
CA ASP A 92 31.45 -29.04 6.70
C ASP A 92 31.53 -28.06 5.52
N ALA A 93 32.22 -26.93 5.70
CA ALA A 93 32.43 -25.89 4.67
C ALA A 93 33.03 -26.38 3.36
N ASN A 94 33.66 -27.56 3.37
CA ASN A 94 34.24 -28.16 2.18
C ASN A 94 33.35 -29.24 1.56
N ALA A 95 32.22 -29.62 2.17
CA ALA A 95 31.27 -30.55 1.56
C ALA A 95 30.42 -29.80 0.52
N ILE A 96 30.75 -29.97 -0.76
CA ILE A 96 30.15 -29.20 -1.84
C ILE A 96 29.64 -30.14 -2.93
N LEU A 97 28.44 -29.87 -3.43
CA LEU A 97 27.94 -30.42 -4.69
C LEU A 97 27.74 -29.26 -5.67
N THR A 98 28.33 -29.37 -6.86
CA THR A 98 28.16 -28.39 -7.94
C THR A 98 27.54 -29.05 -9.16
N THR A 99 26.37 -28.57 -9.60
CA THR A 99 25.62 -29.15 -10.73
C THR A 99 24.87 -28.07 -11.52
N ASP A 100 24.76 -28.26 -12.83
CA ASP A 100 23.97 -27.45 -13.76
C ASP A 100 22.93 -28.31 -14.54
N SER A 101 22.85 -29.60 -14.21
CA SER A 101 22.19 -30.65 -14.98
C SER A 101 21.15 -31.39 -14.13
N ASN A 102 20.41 -32.31 -14.75
CA ASN A 102 19.30 -32.99 -14.08
C ASN A 102 19.79 -33.90 -12.95
N VAL A 103 19.12 -33.84 -11.81
CA VAL A 103 19.34 -34.71 -10.67
C VAL A 103 18.08 -35.51 -10.40
N SER A 104 18.17 -36.83 -10.34
CA SER A 104 17.07 -37.70 -9.91
C SER A 104 17.42 -38.32 -8.57
N ASN A 105 16.52 -38.20 -7.59
CA ASN A 105 16.69 -38.76 -6.27
C ASN A 105 15.40 -39.49 -5.82
N SER A 106 15.52 -40.79 -5.50
CA SER A 106 14.40 -41.62 -5.03
C SER A 106 14.39 -41.86 -3.51
N GLY A 107 15.31 -41.25 -2.76
CA GLY A 107 15.34 -41.29 -1.30
C GLY A 107 15.61 -39.92 -0.67
N SER A 108 16.25 -39.87 0.50
CA SER A 108 16.37 -38.61 1.25
C SER A 108 17.40 -37.65 0.66
N VAL A 109 17.24 -36.35 0.93
CA VAL A 109 18.25 -35.32 0.66
C VAL A 109 18.57 -34.61 1.96
N THR A 110 19.85 -34.42 2.27
CA THR A 110 20.28 -33.67 3.44
C THR A 110 21.52 -32.86 3.10
N VAL A 111 21.41 -31.55 3.19
CA VAL A 111 22.53 -30.61 3.16
C VAL A 111 22.75 -30.15 4.59
N GLY A 112 23.93 -30.37 5.16
CA GLY A 112 24.22 -29.91 6.52
C GLY A 112 24.56 -28.42 6.56
N ASP A 113 24.30 -27.76 7.69
CA ASP A 113 24.32 -26.29 7.93
C ASP A 113 25.56 -25.50 7.48
N SER A 114 26.66 -26.17 7.13
CA SER A 114 27.90 -25.56 6.67
C SER A 114 28.30 -25.99 5.27
N ALA A 115 27.56 -26.91 4.66
CA ALA A 115 27.81 -27.39 3.31
C ALA A 115 27.33 -26.37 2.27
N PHE A 116 27.69 -26.61 1.01
CA PHE A 116 27.21 -25.79 -0.10
C PHE A 116 26.61 -26.65 -1.20
N LEU A 117 25.42 -26.27 -1.64
CA LEU A 117 24.75 -26.87 -2.78
C LEU A 117 24.67 -25.86 -3.93
N ASN A 118 25.64 -25.92 -4.84
CA ASN A 118 25.76 -24.97 -5.94
C ASN A 118 25.01 -25.46 -7.18
N VAL A 119 23.79 -24.95 -7.40
CA VAL A 119 22.90 -25.36 -8.48
C VAL A 119 22.64 -24.20 -9.42
N THR A 120 23.06 -24.32 -10.67
CA THR A 120 22.92 -23.24 -11.67
C THR A 120 21.93 -23.56 -12.79
N GLY A 121 21.40 -24.78 -12.82
CA GLY A 121 20.56 -25.26 -13.91
C GLY A 121 19.94 -26.62 -13.63
N GLY A 122 19.31 -27.19 -14.65
CA GLY A 122 18.72 -28.53 -14.59
C GLY A 122 17.44 -28.63 -13.76
N THR A 123 16.91 -29.85 -13.68
CA THR A 123 15.72 -30.19 -12.88
C THR A 123 16.07 -31.24 -11.84
N TRP A 124 15.72 -30.96 -10.60
CA TRP A 124 15.74 -31.93 -9.51
C TRP A 124 14.42 -32.71 -9.53
N THR A 125 14.47 -34.02 -9.74
CA THR A 125 13.29 -34.88 -9.74
C THR A 125 13.30 -35.78 -8.52
N LEU A 126 12.28 -35.66 -7.68
CA LEU A 126 12.03 -36.53 -6.54
C LEU A 126 11.05 -37.63 -6.97
N ASN A 127 11.58 -38.83 -7.20
CA ASN A 127 10.88 -39.95 -7.83
C ASN A 127 10.89 -41.22 -6.97
N GLY A 128 10.77 -41.04 -5.65
CA GLY A 128 10.63 -42.13 -4.70
C GLY A 128 9.41 -43.01 -4.94
N VAL A 129 9.41 -44.15 -4.27
CA VAL A 129 8.25 -45.05 -4.09
C VAL A 129 7.81 -45.13 -2.63
N LEU A 130 8.49 -44.35 -1.77
CA LEU A 130 8.28 -44.19 -0.33
C LEU A 130 8.36 -42.68 -0.03
N ASP A 131 7.89 -42.30 1.14
CA ASP A 131 8.01 -40.94 1.66
C ASP A 131 9.48 -40.52 1.72
N GLN A 132 9.77 -39.30 1.24
CA GLN A 132 11.11 -38.73 1.18
C GLN A 132 11.17 -37.50 2.09
N ALA A 133 12.12 -37.51 3.01
CA ALA A 133 12.52 -36.31 3.73
C ALA A 133 13.63 -35.60 2.96
N ILE A 134 13.44 -34.31 2.69
CA ILE A 134 14.44 -33.48 2.01
C ILE A 134 14.79 -32.25 2.84
N ASP A 135 16.05 -31.86 2.76
CA ASP A 135 16.57 -30.62 3.31
C ASP A 135 17.69 -30.11 2.40
N PHE A 136 17.51 -28.90 1.88
CA PHE A 136 18.47 -28.20 1.04
C PHE A 136 19.22 -27.09 1.79
N ASP A 137 18.98 -26.92 3.11
CA ASP A 137 19.65 -25.91 3.95
C ASP A 137 19.51 -24.47 3.42
N SER A 138 18.31 -24.12 2.95
CA SER A 138 18.01 -22.85 2.27
C SER A 138 18.77 -22.56 0.97
N GLU A 139 19.60 -23.49 0.49
CA GLU A 139 20.24 -23.35 -0.81
C GLU A 139 19.20 -23.39 -1.92
N ALA A 140 19.37 -22.53 -2.92
CA ALA A 140 18.45 -22.46 -4.04
C ALA A 140 18.76 -23.56 -5.06
N ILE A 141 17.73 -24.25 -5.53
CA ILE A 141 17.81 -25.12 -6.71
C ILE A 141 17.11 -24.46 -7.90
N ASN A 142 17.31 -24.97 -9.10
CA ASN A 142 16.69 -24.40 -10.30
C ASN A 142 15.22 -24.83 -10.45
N ASN A 143 14.98 -25.99 -11.07
CA ASN A 143 13.62 -26.56 -11.16
C ASN A 143 13.48 -27.73 -10.18
N LEU A 144 12.28 -27.91 -9.62
CA LEU A 144 11.90 -29.07 -8.82
C LEU A 144 10.70 -29.76 -9.45
N THR A 145 10.82 -31.07 -9.66
CA THR A 145 9.72 -31.94 -10.07
C THR A 145 9.46 -33.00 -9.01
N ILE A 146 8.24 -33.02 -8.49
CA ILE A 146 7.74 -34.07 -7.62
C ILE A 146 7.01 -35.09 -8.49
N ASN A 147 7.55 -36.31 -8.52
CA ASN A 147 6.98 -37.44 -9.23
C ASN A 147 7.11 -38.71 -8.37
N ASN A 148 6.78 -38.55 -7.08
CA ASN A 148 6.82 -39.63 -6.11
C ASN A 148 5.57 -40.50 -6.28
N THR A 149 5.74 -41.82 -6.12
CA THR A 149 4.68 -42.82 -6.26
C THR A 149 4.38 -43.55 -4.94
N GLY A 150 4.90 -43.02 -3.83
CA GLY A 150 4.49 -43.34 -2.47
C GLY A 150 2.96 -43.25 -2.35
N GLY A 151 2.37 -44.23 -1.68
CA GLY A 151 0.93 -44.50 -1.71
C GLY A 151 0.16 -43.98 -0.49
N GLY A 152 0.76 -43.14 0.35
CA GLY A 152 0.09 -42.42 1.43
C GLY A 152 -0.28 -41.02 0.95
N THR A 153 -1.44 -40.49 1.33
CA THR A 153 -2.01 -39.31 0.64
C THR A 153 -1.38 -37.98 1.04
N ASP A 154 -0.63 -37.90 2.14
CA ASP A 154 -0.36 -36.61 2.80
C ASP A 154 1.16 -36.28 2.94
N ASP A 155 2.10 -37.24 2.85
CA ASP A 155 3.51 -37.00 3.29
C ASP A 155 4.62 -37.45 2.31
N ASP A 156 4.31 -37.66 1.02
CA ASP A 156 5.27 -38.24 0.07
C ASP A 156 6.61 -37.49 0.02
N ILE A 157 6.57 -36.16 0.08
CA ILE A 157 7.76 -35.31 0.20
C ILE A 157 7.59 -34.35 1.38
N THR A 158 8.36 -34.57 2.44
CA THR A 158 8.43 -33.65 3.60
C THR A 158 9.70 -32.82 3.53
N VAL A 159 9.58 -31.49 3.64
CA VAL A 159 10.73 -30.58 3.66
C VAL A 159 11.08 -30.20 5.10
N ASN A 160 12.33 -30.43 5.53
CA ASN A 160 12.79 -30.26 6.92
C ASN A 160 13.67 -29.01 7.15
N GLY A 161 13.97 -28.25 6.09
CA GLY A 161 14.82 -27.05 6.17
C GLY A 161 14.09 -25.82 6.73
N THR A 162 14.63 -24.63 6.51
CA THR A 162 13.99 -23.36 6.92
C THR A 162 13.23 -22.67 5.80
N ALA A 163 13.50 -23.03 4.55
CA ALA A 163 12.82 -22.52 3.36
C ALA A 163 13.08 -23.45 2.15
N LEU A 164 12.19 -23.41 1.16
CA LEU A 164 12.43 -23.99 -0.16
C LEU A 164 12.49 -22.85 -1.19
N THR A 165 13.65 -22.72 -1.86
CA THR A 165 13.87 -21.66 -2.86
C THR A 165 14.18 -22.26 -4.22
N LEU A 166 13.40 -21.87 -5.22
CA LEU A 166 13.52 -22.30 -6.61
C LEU A 166 13.73 -21.09 -7.51
N THR A 167 14.81 -21.10 -8.30
CA THR A 167 15.06 -20.05 -9.32
C THR A 167 14.32 -20.30 -10.63
N GLY A 168 13.72 -21.48 -10.79
CA GLY A 168 12.91 -21.89 -11.93
C GLY A 168 11.52 -22.38 -11.52
N LEU A 169 11.08 -23.50 -12.08
CA LEU A 169 9.73 -24.03 -11.95
C LEU A 169 9.58 -25.05 -10.80
N LEU A 170 8.42 -25.04 -10.16
CA LEU A 170 7.91 -26.16 -9.37
C LEU A 170 6.87 -26.93 -10.18
N THR A 171 7.02 -28.25 -10.28
CA THR A 171 6.04 -29.12 -10.92
C THR A 171 5.73 -30.31 -10.01
N VAL A 172 4.47 -30.54 -9.70
CA VAL A 172 4.01 -31.76 -9.02
C VAL A 172 3.20 -32.58 -10.02
N THR A 173 3.77 -33.68 -10.50
CA THR A 173 3.10 -34.60 -11.43
C THR A 173 2.39 -35.73 -10.69
N LEU A 174 3.03 -36.27 -9.65
CA LEU A 174 2.53 -37.33 -8.78
C LEU A 174 3.20 -37.19 -7.40
N GLY A 175 2.44 -37.52 -6.35
CA GLY A 175 2.82 -37.41 -4.95
C GLY A 175 2.45 -36.04 -4.34
N ASN A 176 2.47 -35.96 -3.01
CA ASN A 176 2.23 -34.73 -2.26
C ASN A 176 3.54 -34.01 -1.88
N LEU A 177 3.59 -32.69 -2.09
CA LEU A 177 4.61 -31.83 -1.51
C LEU A 177 4.08 -31.22 -0.20
N ASN A 178 4.54 -31.74 0.93
CA ASN A 178 4.15 -31.27 2.25
C ASN A 178 5.15 -30.23 2.78
N LEU A 179 4.77 -28.95 2.67
CA LEU A 179 5.47 -27.82 3.29
C LEU A 179 4.84 -27.43 4.63
N GLN A 180 3.58 -27.81 4.85
CA GLN A 180 2.84 -27.55 6.08
C GLN A 180 3.45 -28.26 7.30
N ALA A 181 4.00 -29.46 7.14
CA ALA A 181 4.53 -30.26 8.25
C ALA A 181 5.56 -29.52 9.12
N ASN A 182 6.32 -28.60 8.52
CA ASN A 182 7.39 -27.84 9.19
C ASN A 182 7.31 -26.32 8.92
N ASP A 183 6.14 -25.78 8.55
CA ASP A 183 5.93 -24.36 8.27
C ASP A 183 6.95 -23.77 7.29
N ILE A 184 7.16 -24.45 6.16
CA ILE A 184 8.23 -24.12 5.21
C ILE A 184 7.78 -22.99 4.26
N PRO A 185 8.41 -21.80 4.28
CA PRO A 185 8.19 -20.79 3.27
C PRO A 185 8.70 -21.25 1.91
N LEU A 186 7.98 -20.89 0.85
CA LEU A 186 8.31 -21.25 -0.52
C LEU A 186 8.59 -19.99 -1.36
N THR A 187 9.67 -20.00 -2.12
CA THR A 187 9.95 -18.98 -3.14
C THR A 187 10.18 -19.65 -4.49
N VAL A 188 9.45 -19.24 -5.53
CA VAL A 188 9.54 -19.81 -6.88
C VAL A 188 9.59 -18.68 -7.91
N SER A 189 10.73 -18.49 -8.55
CA SER A 189 10.89 -17.42 -9.55
C SER A 189 10.24 -17.72 -10.91
N GLY A 190 9.96 -18.99 -11.24
CA GLY A 190 9.39 -19.37 -12.53
C GLY A 190 7.88 -19.58 -12.54
N GLY A 191 7.34 -20.39 -11.65
CA GLY A 191 5.91 -20.75 -11.64
C GLY A 191 5.64 -22.10 -10.99
N ILE A 192 4.38 -22.35 -10.64
CA ILE A 192 3.93 -23.57 -9.95
C ILE A 192 2.91 -24.29 -10.82
N THR A 193 3.14 -25.58 -11.06
CA THR A 193 2.16 -26.45 -11.73
C THR A 193 1.90 -27.68 -10.88
N VAL A 194 0.65 -27.89 -10.47
CA VAL A 194 0.19 -29.13 -9.83
C VAL A 194 -0.73 -29.84 -10.82
N ALA A 195 -0.33 -31.03 -11.27
CA ALA A 195 -1.03 -31.75 -12.31
C ALA A 195 -2.47 -32.13 -11.89
N SER A 196 -3.37 -32.29 -12.86
CA SER A 196 -4.71 -32.81 -12.62
C SER A 196 -4.67 -34.32 -12.38
N ALA A 197 -4.28 -34.72 -11.17
CA ALA A 197 -4.24 -36.09 -10.70
C ALA A 197 -4.55 -36.13 -9.20
N ALA A 198 -5.37 -37.10 -8.76
CA ALA A 198 -5.75 -37.27 -7.35
C ALA A 198 -4.58 -37.54 -6.39
N GLN A 199 -3.40 -37.85 -6.93
CA GLN A 199 -2.17 -38.06 -6.16
C GLN A 199 -1.20 -36.88 -6.30
N ALA A 200 -1.44 -35.91 -7.18
CA ALA A 200 -0.62 -34.71 -7.25
C ALA A 200 -1.12 -33.75 -6.17
N GLY A 201 -0.28 -33.49 -5.17
CA GLY A 201 -0.65 -32.72 -4.01
C GLY A 201 0.34 -31.62 -3.65
N MET A 202 -0.16 -30.57 -3.00
CA MET A 202 0.66 -29.56 -2.35
C MET A 202 -0.05 -29.01 -1.10
N GLU A 203 0.65 -29.02 0.03
CA GLU A 203 0.17 -28.54 1.32
C GLU A 203 1.08 -27.45 1.86
N VAL A 204 0.50 -26.27 2.16
CA VAL A 204 1.24 -25.08 2.59
C VAL A 204 0.50 -24.32 3.69
N ASP A 205 1.27 -23.89 4.69
CA ASP A 205 0.82 -23.13 5.87
C ASP A 205 1.71 -21.88 6.13
N SER A 206 2.57 -21.55 5.16
CA SER A 206 3.56 -20.48 5.27
C SER A 206 3.58 -19.60 4.03
N ASN A 207 4.35 -18.51 4.08
CA ASN A 207 4.41 -17.55 2.99
C ASN A 207 4.92 -18.22 1.70
N VAL A 208 4.21 -17.97 0.61
CA VAL A 208 4.59 -18.41 -0.74
C VAL A 208 4.84 -17.17 -1.58
N THR A 209 6.01 -17.08 -2.20
CA THR A 209 6.33 -16.06 -3.21
C THR A 209 6.47 -16.72 -4.56
N VAL A 210 5.70 -16.26 -5.55
CA VAL A 210 5.75 -16.80 -6.92
C VAL A 210 5.86 -15.66 -7.92
N SER A 211 6.79 -15.78 -8.87
CA SER A 211 6.98 -14.77 -9.94
C SER A 211 6.53 -15.22 -11.33
N GLY A 212 5.91 -16.39 -11.47
CA GLY A 212 5.26 -16.74 -12.73
C GLY A 212 4.05 -17.64 -12.53
N ALA A 213 3.53 -18.20 -13.63
CA ALA A 213 2.19 -18.79 -13.69
C ALA A 213 1.91 -19.83 -12.60
N ILE A 214 0.69 -19.78 -12.04
CA ILE A 214 0.17 -20.82 -11.14
C ILE A 214 -0.94 -21.57 -11.86
N SER A 215 -0.82 -22.89 -11.91
CA SER A 215 -1.86 -23.77 -12.44
C SER A 215 -2.02 -25.00 -11.56
N VAL A 216 -3.19 -25.13 -10.95
CA VAL A 216 -3.61 -26.31 -10.18
C VAL A 216 -4.65 -27.06 -11.00
N GLY A 217 -4.47 -28.36 -11.18
CA GLY A 217 -5.44 -29.19 -11.87
C GLY A 217 -6.65 -29.55 -11.01
N ASP A 218 -7.84 -29.64 -11.60
CA ASP A 218 -9.11 -29.92 -10.91
C ASP A 218 -9.11 -31.14 -9.97
N ALA A 219 -8.32 -32.17 -10.29
CA ALA A 219 -8.24 -33.39 -9.49
C ALA A 219 -7.12 -33.36 -8.43
N ALA A 220 -6.31 -32.31 -8.37
CA ALA A 220 -5.20 -32.18 -7.44
C ALA A 220 -5.67 -32.01 -5.98
N ILE A 221 -4.82 -32.43 -5.05
CA ILE A 221 -4.99 -32.14 -3.61
C ILE A 221 -4.23 -30.85 -3.32
N PHE A 222 -4.91 -29.73 -3.11
CA PHE A 222 -4.24 -28.45 -2.88
C PHE A 222 -4.77 -27.80 -1.61
N ASN A 223 -3.95 -27.80 -0.55
CA ASN A 223 -4.28 -27.18 0.73
C ASN A 223 -3.38 -25.98 1.00
N ALA A 224 -3.94 -24.78 0.86
CA ALA A 224 -3.27 -23.51 1.10
C ALA A 224 -4.02 -22.64 2.12
N SER A 225 -4.82 -23.28 2.97
CA SER A 225 -5.74 -22.62 3.90
C SER A 225 -5.21 -22.52 5.34
N GLY A 226 -4.09 -23.17 5.65
CA GLY A 226 -3.54 -23.25 7.01
C GLY A 226 -3.07 -21.91 7.57
N GLY A 227 -2.52 -21.05 6.70
CA GLY A 227 -1.77 -19.86 7.11
C GLY A 227 -0.83 -19.38 6.01
N GLY A 228 -0.30 -18.17 6.15
CA GLY A 228 0.67 -17.57 5.22
C GLY A 228 0.06 -16.78 4.05
N THR A 229 0.84 -15.85 3.52
CA THR A 229 0.45 -15.02 2.37
C THR A 229 1.02 -15.59 1.08
N TRP A 230 0.15 -15.75 0.08
CA TRP A 230 0.55 -15.99 -1.30
C TRP A 230 0.83 -14.66 -1.99
N GLN A 231 2.11 -14.34 -2.14
CA GLN A 231 2.61 -13.16 -2.82
C GLN A 231 2.92 -13.49 -4.28
N ILE A 232 2.16 -12.89 -5.18
CA ILE A 232 2.39 -12.99 -6.62
C ILE A 232 3.24 -11.78 -7.04
N GLN A 233 4.47 -12.01 -7.47
CA GLN A 233 5.50 -11.00 -7.72
C GLN A 233 5.96 -10.98 -9.19
N ASP A 234 5.35 -10.12 -10.03
CA ASP A 234 5.62 -9.91 -11.48
C ASP A 234 5.38 -11.12 -12.43
N ASP A 235 5.42 -10.82 -13.75
CA ASP A 235 5.29 -11.58 -15.03
C ASP A 235 4.27 -12.73 -15.17
N THR A 236 3.64 -13.11 -14.07
CA THR A 236 2.62 -14.14 -13.95
C THR A 236 1.49 -13.85 -14.93
N THR A 237 1.43 -14.62 -16.01
CA THR A 237 0.39 -14.47 -17.03
C THR A 237 -0.98 -14.86 -16.50
N TRP A 238 -1.05 -15.85 -15.61
CA TRP A 238 -2.30 -16.28 -15.00
C TRP A 238 -2.11 -17.02 -13.67
N ILE A 239 -3.12 -16.94 -12.81
CA ILE A 239 -3.28 -17.77 -11.61
C ILE A 239 -4.56 -18.58 -11.67
N ASP A 240 -4.45 -19.87 -11.38
CA ASP A 240 -5.56 -20.78 -11.20
C ASP A 240 -5.30 -21.70 -10.01
N PHE A 241 -6.13 -21.55 -8.98
CA PHE A 241 -6.11 -22.37 -7.77
C PHE A 241 -7.16 -23.49 -7.80
N ALA A 242 -7.81 -23.76 -8.94
CA ALA A 242 -8.86 -24.76 -9.09
C ALA A 242 -9.98 -24.62 -8.04
N SER A 243 -10.42 -23.39 -7.75
CA SER A 243 -11.42 -23.05 -6.72
C SER A 243 -11.01 -23.37 -5.27
N ASN A 244 -9.76 -23.75 -5.00
CA ASN A 244 -9.29 -23.95 -3.63
C ASN A 244 -9.24 -22.62 -2.86
N VAL A 245 -9.37 -22.72 -1.54
CA VAL A 245 -9.30 -21.58 -0.63
C VAL A 245 -7.85 -21.31 -0.24
N ILE A 246 -7.42 -20.07 -0.46
CA ILE A 246 -6.12 -19.55 -0.06
C ILE A 246 -6.28 -18.71 1.21
N TYR A 247 -5.35 -18.82 2.15
CA TYR A 247 -5.41 -18.07 3.40
C TYR A 247 -5.39 -16.54 3.16
N ALA A 248 -4.36 -16.04 2.47
CA ALA A 248 -4.22 -14.63 2.09
C ALA A 248 -3.57 -14.51 0.70
N LEU A 249 -3.97 -13.50 -0.07
CA LEU A 249 -3.46 -13.22 -1.41
C LEU A 249 -2.95 -11.78 -1.50
N GLN A 250 -1.73 -11.61 -2.00
CA GLN A 250 -1.12 -10.32 -2.28
C GLN A 250 -0.62 -10.29 -3.72
N ILE A 251 -1.06 -9.29 -4.49
CA ILE A 251 -0.63 -9.04 -5.86
C ILE A 251 0.36 -7.87 -5.86
N SER A 252 1.61 -8.15 -6.21
CA SER A 252 2.71 -7.19 -6.25
C SER A 252 3.38 -7.22 -7.62
N THR A 253 3.43 -6.11 -8.35
CA THR A 253 4.19 -6.06 -9.61
C THR A 253 5.60 -5.54 -9.39
N ILE A 254 6.60 -6.15 -10.06
CA ILE A 254 7.98 -5.62 -10.09
C ILE A 254 8.15 -4.61 -11.25
N ALA A 255 7.28 -4.64 -12.27
CA ALA A 255 7.25 -3.70 -13.40
C ALA A 255 5.90 -2.94 -13.52
N ALA A 256 5.95 -1.65 -13.83
CA ALA A 256 4.74 -0.85 -14.00
C ALA A 256 3.94 -1.32 -15.24
N GLY A 257 2.68 -1.71 -15.03
CA GLY A 257 1.77 -2.15 -16.10
C GLY A 257 1.79 -3.64 -16.42
N SER A 258 2.55 -4.46 -15.68
CA SER A 258 2.30 -5.90 -15.64
C SER A 258 1.07 -6.18 -14.78
N GLY A 259 0.39 -7.30 -15.04
CA GLY A 259 -0.83 -7.67 -14.35
C GLY A 259 -0.93 -9.17 -14.17
N THR A 260 -1.67 -9.58 -13.15
CA THR A 260 -2.00 -10.97 -12.87
C THR A 260 -3.42 -11.21 -13.35
N GLU A 261 -3.61 -12.17 -14.24
CA GLU A 261 -4.94 -12.59 -14.71
C GLU A 261 -5.44 -13.79 -13.90
N LEU A 262 -6.72 -13.82 -13.54
CA LEU A 262 -7.35 -15.06 -13.10
C LEU A 262 -7.63 -15.92 -14.34
N SER A 263 -7.23 -17.19 -14.31
CA SER A 263 -7.65 -18.18 -15.33
C SER A 263 -8.61 -19.23 -14.78
N GLY A 264 -9.04 -19.05 -13.52
CA GLY A 264 -9.97 -19.91 -12.82
C GLY A 264 -10.58 -19.19 -11.63
N THR A 265 -11.61 -19.79 -11.04
CA THR A 265 -12.21 -19.26 -9.80
C THR A 265 -11.23 -19.41 -8.64
N ALA A 266 -11.16 -18.39 -7.79
CA ALA A 266 -10.30 -18.38 -6.60
C ALA A 266 -11.09 -17.95 -5.36
N SER A 267 -10.62 -18.37 -4.19
CA SER A 267 -11.20 -17.98 -2.90
C SER A 267 -10.11 -17.54 -1.94
N VAL A 268 -10.31 -16.42 -1.24
CA VAL A 268 -9.37 -15.84 -0.27
C VAL A 268 -10.05 -15.71 1.08
N ALA A 269 -9.44 -16.29 2.12
CA ALA A 269 -10.07 -16.41 3.43
C ALA A 269 -9.91 -15.17 4.33
N THR A 270 -8.77 -14.47 4.27
CA THR A 270 -8.43 -13.45 5.29
C THR A 270 -8.13 -12.07 4.72
N THR A 271 -7.18 -11.95 3.80
CA THR A 271 -6.79 -10.66 3.22
C THR A 271 -6.52 -10.77 1.74
N LEU A 272 -7.10 -9.85 0.97
CA LEU A 272 -6.80 -9.61 -0.43
C LEU A 272 -6.12 -8.24 -0.55
N THR A 273 -4.85 -8.24 -0.94
CA THR A 273 -4.07 -7.01 -1.11
C THR A 273 -3.64 -6.86 -2.55
N ILE A 274 -3.91 -5.71 -3.15
CA ILE A 274 -3.39 -5.36 -4.47
C ILE A 274 -2.47 -4.16 -4.25
N ASP A 275 -1.17 -4.37 -4.43
CA ASP A 275 -0.17 -3.34 -4.16
C ASP A 275 -0.20 -2.22 -5.19
N SER A 276 0.44 -1.10 -4.84
CA SER A 276 0.55 0.05 -5.73
C SER A 276 1.32 -0.27 -7.01
N GLY A 277 0.67 -0.01 -8.15
CA GLY A 277 1.20 -0.30 -9.48
C GLY A 277 0.79 -1.67 -10.02
N SER A 278 0.20 -2.53 -9.19
CA SER A 278 -0.27 -3.85 -9.58
C SER A 278 -1.59 -3.80 -10.33
N ILE A 279 -1.79 -4.77 -11.24
CA ILE A 279 -3.07 -5.02 -11.91
C ILE A 279 -3.52 -6.44 -11.55
N LEU A 280 -4.78 -6.58 -11.11
CA LEU A 280 -5.47 -7.87 -11.00
C LEU A 280 -6.61 -7.88 -12.02
N SER A 281 -6.52 -8.70 -13.06
CA SER A 281 -7.64 -8.92 -13.99
C SER A 281 -8.39 -10.19 -13.63
N LEU A 282 -9.71 -10.08 -13.52
CA LEU A 282 -10.57 -11.21 -13.19
C LEU A 282 -10.92 -12.04 -14.43
N SER A 283 -10.80 -11.47 -15.63
CA SER A 283 -10.95 -12.17 -16.92
C SER A 283 -12.21 -13.05 -17.04
N GLY A 284 -13.33 -12.63 -16.42
CA GLY A 284 -14.60 -13.37 -16.41
C GLY A 284 -14.76 -14.42 -15.30
N TYR A 285 -13.78 -14.56 -14.40
CA TYR A 285 -13.81 -15.46 -13.26
C TYR A 285 -14.21 -14.76 -11.95
N ASN A 286 -14.62 -15.56 -10.98
CA ASN A 286 -15.01 -15.08 -9.66
C ASN A 286 -13.85 -15.18 -8.67
N LEU A 287 -13.68 -14.14 -7.88
CA LEU A 287 -12.82 -14.13 -6.70
C LEU A 287 -13.68 -14.00 -5.44
N TYR A 288 -13.80 -15.07 -4.67
CA TYR A 288 -14.55 -15.07 -3.43
C TYR A 288 -13.68 -14.53 -2.28
N ALA A 289 -14.03 -13.36 -1.75
CA ALA A 289 -13.34 -12.70 -0.64
C ALA A 289 -14.28 -12.44 0.55
N THR A 290 -15.37 -13.22 0.65
CA THR A 290 -16.36 -13.07 1.73
C THR A 290 -15.70 -13.29 3.10
N GLY A 291 -15.72 -12.27 3.96
CA GLY A 291 -15.04 -12.33 5.26
C GLY A 291 -13.62 -11.80 5.26
N ALA A 292 -13.01 -11.60 4.08
CA ALA A 292 -11.66 -11.07 3.94
C ALA A 292 -11.64 -9.53 4.03
N THR A 293 -10.50 -8.99 4.47
CA THR A 293 -10.19 -7.56 4.33
C THR A 293 -9.60 -7.31 2.95
N ILE A 294 -10.22 -6.44 2.17
CA ILE A 294 -9.73 -6.04 0.84
C ILE A 294 -9.00 -4.70 0.96
N SER A 295 -7.77 -4.65 0.48
CA SER A 295 -6.94 -3.44 0.40
C SER A 295 -6.42 -3.28 -1.02
N ASN A 296 -7.09 -2.45 -1.83
CA ASN A 296 -6.65 -2.15 -3.19
C ASN A 296 -5.90 -0.81 -3.26
N LEU A 297 -4.60 -0.88 -3.55
CA LEU A 297 -3.73 0.24 -3.89
C LEU A 297 -3.29 0.24 -5.37
N GLY A 298 -3.76 -0.72 -6.17
CA GLY A 298 -3.47 -0.89 -7.60
C GLY A 298 -4.70 -0.65 -8.49
N TYR A 299 -4.84 -1.52 -9.50
CA TYR A 299 -5.97 -1.56 -10.42
C TYR A 299 -6.60 -2.95 -10.43
N ILE A 300 -7.91 -3.01 -10.27
CA ILE A 300 -8.69 -4.23 -10.48
C ILE A 300 -9.41 -4.08 -11.82
N ASP A 301 -9.28 -5.09 -12.69
CA ASP A 301 -10.00 -5.18 -13.94
C ASP A 301 -11.13 -6.19 -13.81
N GLU A 302 -12.32 -5.68 -13.52
CA GLU A 302 -13.53 -6.46 -13.19
C GLU A 302 -14.30 -6.92 -14.43
N GLU A 303 -13.62 -7.56 -15.39
CA GLU A 303 -14.31 -8.37 -16.40
C GLU A 303 -14.96 -9.63 -15.78
N GLY A 304 -14.67 -9.92 -14.51
CA GLY A 304 -15.33 -10.90 -13.63
C GLY A 304 -15.85 -10.24 -12.34
N THR A 305 -16.04 -10.99 -11.25
CA THR A 305 -16.61 -10.44 -9.99
C THR A 305 -15.76 -10.73 -8.77
N ILE A 306 -15.54 -9.74 -7.91
CA ILE A 306 -15.09 -9.95 -6.52
C ILE A 306 -16.32 -10.03 -5.63
N THR A 307 -16.63 -11.22 -5.11
CA THR A 307 -17.73 -11.36 -4.15
C THR A 307 -17.20 -11.09 -2.75
N ASP A 308 -17.45 -9.89 -2.23
CA ASP A 308 -17.21 -9.53 -0.85
C ASP A 308 -18.47 -9.77 0.03
N GLY A 309 -18.32 -9.72 1.35
CA GLY A 309 -19.43 -9.92 2.29
C GLY A 309 -19.89 -8.63 2.98
N TYR A 310 -19.38 -7.46 2.58
CA TYR A 310 -19.31 -6.30 3.45
C TYR A 310 -19.61 -4.97 2.75
N SER A 311 -20.86 -4.75 2.36
CA SER A 311 -21.35 -3.37 2.19
C SER A 311 -22.06 -2.85 3.44
N SER A 312 -21.52 -1.77 4.01
CA SER A 312 -22.07 -1.15 5.23
C SER A 312 -22.39 0.34 5.03
N TRP A 313 -23.35 0.84 5.80
CA TRP A 313 -23.90 2.18 5.62
C TRP A 313 -23.80 3.04 6.87
N LEU A 314 -23.45 4.32 6.69
CA LEU A 314 -23.51 5.35 7.73
C LEU A 314 -24.24 6.61 7.22
N VAL A 315 -25.09 7.20 8.07
CA VAL A 315 -25.92 8.38 7.75
C VAL A 315 -25.72 9.49 8.78
N TYR A 316 -25.53 10.73 8.33
CA TYR A 316 -25.38 11.89 9.23
C TYR A 316 -25.82 13.22 8.61
N LYS A 317 -25.99 14.22 9.48
CA LYS A 317 -26.48 15.58 9.18
C LYS A 317 -25.32 16.58 9.14
N GLY A 318 -25.22 17.36 8.06
CA GLY A 318 -24.22 18.44 7.92
C GLY A 318 -22.80 17.95 7.57
N SER A 319 -21.79 18.83 7.77
CA SER A 319 -20.41 18.62 7.31
C SER A 319 -19.51 17.79 8.25
N ALA A 320 -19.97 17.42 9.45
CA ALA A 320 -19.15 16.75 10.46
C ALA A 320 -19.57 15.30 10.72
N GLN A 321 -18.60 14.37 10.76
CA GLN A 321 -18.74 12.95 11.13
C GLN A 321 -19.18 12.72 12.60
N SER A 322 -19.41 13.76 13.39
CA SER A 322 -19.47 13.71 14.86
C SER A 322 -20.75 13.09 15.45
N ALA A 323 -21.69 12.60 14.64
CA ALA A 323 -22.92 11.98 15.12
C ALA A 323 -23.10 10.58 14.51
N LYS A 324 -22.31 9.61 14.98
CA LYS A 324 -22.60 8.18 14.77
C LYS A 324 -23.99 7.89 15.36
N LEU A 325 -24.95 7.51 14.52
CA LEU A 325 -26.26 7.06 14.97
C LEU A 325 -26.15 5.61 15.47
N ALA A 326 -25.69 5.43 16.70
CA ALA A 326 -25.82 4.16 17.39
C ALA A 326 -27.27 4.01 17.88
N GLY A 327 -28.08 3.25 17.14
CA GLY A 327 -29.35 2.69 17.60
C GLY A 327 -30.40 3.66 18.13
N GLY A 328 -31.40 3.98 17.30
CA GLY A 328 -32.68 4.52 17.76
C GLY A 328 -32.88 6.02 17.51
N ASP A 329 -33.77 6.28 16.55
CA ASP A 329 -34.68 7.42 16.34
C ASP A 329 -34.37 8.85 16.86
N VAL A 330 -34.75 9.78 15.96
CA VAL A 330 -35.14 11.19 16.15
C VAL A 330 -34.02 12.25 16.08
N ASN A 331 -33.68 12.67 14.86
CA ASN A 331 -33.23 14.04 14.60
C ASN A 331 -34.28 14.76 13.74
N SER A 332 -34.79 15.89 14.21
CA SER A 332 -35.58 16.82 13.41
C SER A 332 -34.70 17.40 12.29
N TYR A 333 -35.06 17.16 11.03
CA TYR A 333 -34.38 17.73 9.87
C TYR A 333 -35.01 19.09 9.55
N GLY A 334 -34.18 20.12 9.45
CA GLY A 334 -34.64 21.45 9.04
C GLY A 334 -34.78 21.49 7.52
N VAL A 335 -35.68 22.33 7.01
CA VAL A 335 -35.68 22.70 5.58
C VAL A 335 -34.29 23.23 5.19
N SER A 336 -33.76 22.79 4.04
CA SER A 336 -32.48 23.25 3.46
C SER A 336 -31.18 22.67 4.03
N GLU A 337 -31.21 21.46 4.61
CA GLU A 337 -30.00 20.72 5.04
C GLU A 337 -29.70 19.54 4.11
N ASN A 338 -28.41 19.24 3.92
CA ASN A 338 -27.95 18.08 3.16
C ASN A 338 -27.78 16.86 4.07
N LEU A 339 -28.25 15.72 3.57
CA LEU A 339 -28.14 14.41 4.18
C LEU A 339 -27.03 13.64 3.47
N ARG A 340 -26.01 13.20 4.21
CA ARG A 340 -24.86 12.46 3.67
C ARG A 340 -25.01 10.97 3.96
N PHE A 341 -24.80 10.16 2.93
CA PHE A 341 -24.78 8.70 2.97
C PHE A 341 -23.38 8.24 2.64
N ILE A 342 -22.80 7.42 3.50
CA ILE A 342 -21.56 6.72 3.25
C ILE A 342 -21.87 5.24 3.04
N LEU A 343 -21.41 4.70 1.92
CA LEU A 343 -21.31 3.28 1.62
C LEU A 343 -19.84 2.88 1.74
N THR A 344 -19.53 1.86 2.53
CA THR A 344 -18.23 1.20 2.45
C THR A 344 -18.41 -0.06 1.63
N ASP A 345 -17.69 -0.16 0.51
CA ASP A 345 -17.64 -1.29 -0.41
C ASP A 345 -16.20 -1.40 -0.94
N PRO A 346 -15.36 -2.23 -0.30
CA PRO A 346 -13.96 -2.38 -0.70
C PRO A 346 -13.75 -3.04 -2.07
N SER A 347 -14.67 -3.87 -2.57
CA SER A 347 -14.60 -4.45 -3.92
C SER A 347 -14.72 -3.37 -4.99
N GLU A 348 -15.59 -2.38 -4.79
CA GLU A 348 -15.81 -1.29 -5.75
C GLU A 348 -14.70 -0.22 -5.77
N ASN A 349 -13.69 -0.33 -4.91
CA ASN A 349 -12.44 0.43 -5.05
C ASN A 349 -11.63 -0.19 -6.18
N ILE A 350 -11.90 0.21 -7.42
CA ILE A 350 -11.30 -0.34 -8.65
C ILE A 350 -9.93 0.25 -8.90
N ARG A 351 -9.77 1.55 -8.64
CA ARG A 351 -8.59 2.33 -9.00
C ARG A 351 -8.10 3.16 -7.83
N ALA A 352 -6.98 2.75 -7.28
CA ALA A 352 -6.36 3.47 -6.18
C ALA A 352 -5.89 4.90 -6.49
N LEU A 353 -5.78 5.30 -7.77
CA LEU A 353 -5.29 6.62 -8.20
C LEU A 353 -6.39 7.55 -8.73
N THR A 354 -7.62 7.08 -8.84
CA THR A 354 -8.77 7.86 -9.30
C THR A 354 -9.95 7.58 -8.41
N ALA A 355 -10.59 8.62 -7.87
CA ALA A 355 -11.81 8.43 -7.11
C ALA A 355 -12.84 7.71 -7.98
N ASP A 356 -13.30 6.56 -7.51
CA ASP A 356 -14.29 5.77 -8.22
C ASP A 356 -15.70 6.28 -7.95
N SER A 357 -16.66 5.83 -8.76
CA SER A 357 -18.03 6.28 -8.66
C SER A 357 -19.00 5.15 -8.91
N LEU A 358 -20.05 5.09 -8.09
CA LEU A 358 -21.12 4.12 -8.22
C LEU A 358 -22.48 4.82 -8.23
N THR A 359 -23.53 4.09 -8.62
CA THR A 359 -24.90 4.63 -8.63
C THR A 359 -25.69 4.07 -7.46
N GLY A 360 -26.22 4.96 -6.62
CA GLY A 360 -27.11 4.61 -5.51
C GLY A 360 -28.44 5.35 -5.58
N SER A 361 -29.42 4.85 -4.84
CA SER A 361 -30.76 5.41 -4.78
C SER A 361 -31.27 5.49 -3.34
N ILE A 362 -32.11 6.49 -3.10
CA ILE A 362 -32.82 6.75 -1.85
C ILE A 362 -34.32 6.86 -2.15
N LYS A 363 -35.16 6.41 -1.23
CA LYS A 363 -36.61 6.56 -1.31
C LYS A 363 -37.24 6.96 0.01
N ILE A 364 -38.18 7.89 -0.05
CA ILE A 364 -39.15 8.17 1.02
C ILE A 364 -40.57 8.11 0.46
N GLY A 365 -41.39 7.19 0.97
CA GLY A 365 -42.77 7.04 0.49
C GLY A 365 -42.82 6.78 -1.02
N THR A 366 -43.26 7.77 -1.81
CA THR A 366 -43.27 7.73 -3.28
C THR A 366 -42.14 8.51 -3.94
N ASP A 367 -41.37 9.26 -3.17
CA ASP A 367 -40.24 10.05 -3.66
C ASP A 367 -39.00 9.18 -3.78
N THR A 368 -38.28 9.27 -4.89
CA THR A 368 -37.06 8.47 -5.13
C THR A 368 -36.04 9.32 -5.86
N GLU A 369 -34.86 9.42 -5.26
CA GLU A 369 -33.75 10.14 -5.83
C GLU A 369 -32.61 9.16 -6.11
N THR A 370 -32.00 9.28 -7.28
CA THR A 370 -30.86 8.47 -7.72
C THR A 370 -29.70 9.40 -7.99
N GLY A 371 -28.51 9.01 -7.55
CA GLY A 371 -27.32 9.82 -7.76
C GLY A 371 -26.04 9.01 -7.74
N VAL A 372 -24.98 9.71 -8.12
CA VAL A 372 -23.62 9.17 -8.15
C VAL A 372 -23.04 9.30 -6.75
N LEU A 373 -22.63 8.18 -6.16
CA LEU A 373 -21.79 8.18 -4.97
C LEU A 373 -20.35 8.29 -5.44
N LEU A 374 -19.62 9.23 -4.86
CA LEU A 374 -18.21 9.45 -5.15
C LEU A 374 -17.36 8.87 -4.04
N GLU A 375 -16.27 8.23 -4.40
CA GLU A 375 -15.29 7.79 -3.41
C GLU A 375 -14.77 8.99 -2.59
N SER A 376 -14.90 8.90 -1.27
CA SER A 376 -14.58 9.95 -0.30
C SER A 376 -13.08 10.27 -0.19
N GLY A 377 -12.24 9.40 -0.76
CA GLY A 377 -10.80 9.57 -0.91
C GLY A 377 -10.25 8.48 -1.84
N LEU A 378 -9.05 8.69 -2.39
CA LEU A 378 -8.40 7.69 -3.24
C LEU A 378 -8.19 6.37 -2.48
N ALA A 379 -8.49 5.24 -3.10
CA ALA A 379 -8.26 3.91 -2.53
C ALA A 379 -9.00 3.62 -1.21
N ALA A 380 -10.06 4.36 -0.93
CA ALA A 380 -10.79 4.25 0.33
C ALA A 380 -11.77 3.09 0.33
N GLY A 381 -12.37 2.75 -0.82
CA GLY A 381 -13.54 1.86 -0.86
C GLY A 381 -14.70 2.41 -0.05
N VAL A 382 -14.77 3.73 0.08
CA VAL A 382 -15.78 4.44 0.86
C VAL A 382 -16.39 5.49 -0.04
N PHE A 383 -17.64 5.28 -0.42
CA PHE A 383 -18.39 6.08 -1.37
C PHE A 383 -19.44 6.92 -0.68
N GLU A 384 -19.69 8.10 -1.20
CA GLU A 384 -20.55 9.06 -0.55
C GLU A 384 -21.46 9.83 -1.50
N ILE A 385 -22.70 10.06 -1.08
CA ILE A 385 -23.64 10.98 -1.71
C ILE A 385 -24.24 11.95 -0.69
N SER A 386 -24.47 13.19 -1.12
CA SER A 386 -25.06 14.27 -0.34
C SER A 386 -26.33 14.76 -1.03
N ILE A 387 -27.48 14.60 -0.37
CA ILE A 387 -28.80 14.88 -0.94
C ILE A 387 -29.50 15.97 -0.11
N PRO A 388 -29.95 17.08 -0.71
CA PRO A 388 -30.72 18.09 0.00
C PRO A 388 -32.08 17.54 0.45
N THR A 389 -32.59 18.04 1.58
CA THR A 389 -33.88 17.63 2.15
C THR A 389 -34.84 18.80 2.27
N ALA A 390 -36.14 18.55 2.08
CA ALA A 390 -37.18 19.57 2.21
C ALA A 390 -38.46 19.05 2.89
N ASN A 391 -39.03 19.89 3.76
CA ASN A 391 -40.36 19.68 4.33
C ASN A 391 -41.43 20.24 3.39
N SER A 392 -41.72 19.51 2.33
CA SER A 392 -42.68 19.89 1.29
C SER A 392 -43.38 18.67 0.69
N ALA A 393 -44.42 18.92 -0.11
CA ALA A 393 -45.03 17.87 -0.91
C ALA A 393 -44.03 17.33 -1.94
N VAL A 394 -44.06 16.01 -2.14
CA VAL A 394 -43.17 15.28 -3.05
C VAL A 394 -43.24 15.86 -4.46
N THR A 395 -42.08 16.20 -5.00
CA THR A 395 -41.88 16.58 -6.39
C THR A 395 -40.81 15.67 -6.99
N ALA A 396 -41.24 14.55 -7.57
CA ALA A 396 -40.33 13.51 -8.03
C ALA A 396 -39.22 14.01 -8.97
N TYR A 397 -38.01 13.46 -8.81
CA TYR A 397 -36.84 13.64 -9.68
C TYR A 397 -36.27 15.05 -9.71
N ASN A 398 -36.39 15.77 -8.60
CA ASN A 398 -35.87 17.14 -8.51
C ASN A 398 -34.54 17.24 -7.75
N GLY A 399 -33.97 16.09 -7.35
CA GLY A 399 -32.71 16.03 -6.62
C GLY A 399 -32.83 16.44 -5.15
N THR A 400 -34.04 16.62 -4.63
CA THR A 400 -34.31 16.99 -3.23
C THR A 400 -35.26 15.96 -2.62
N LEU A 401 -34.87 15.39 -1.49
CA LEU A 401 -35.69 14.40 -0.81
C LEU A 401 -36.76 15.08 0.04
N GLU A 402 -38.02 14.76 -0.23
CA GLU A 402 -39.16 15.51 0.29
C GLU A 402 -40.16 14.66 1.06
N ALA A 403 -40.54 15.15 2.23
CA ALA A 403 -41.68 14.63 2.96
C ALA A 403 -42.33 15.69 3.84
N THR A 404 -43.62 15.53 4.12
CA THR A 404 -44.40 16.45 4.97
C THR A 404 -44.58 15.96 6.41
N ALA A 405 -44.08 14.75 6.70
CA ALA A 405 -44.17 14.10 7.99
C ALA A 405 -42.98 13.16 8.19
N THR A 406 -42.77 12.75 9.45
CA THR A 406 -41.83 11.68 9.79
C THR A 406 -42.03 10.47 8.89
N SER A 407 -40.97 10.04 8.22
CA SER A 407 -41.02 8.99 7.20
C SER A 407 -39.75 8.14 7.27
N THR A 408 -39.89 6.86 6.94
CA THR A 408 -38.75 5.95 6.78
C THR A 408 -38.14 6.15 5.40
N ALA A 409 -36.84 6.47 5.37
CA ALA A 409 -36.04 6.50 4.17
C ALA A 409 -35.36 5.15 3.96
N THR A 410 -35.46 4.61 2.75
CA THR A 410 -34.79 3.38 2.32
C THR A 410 -33.75 3.72 1.28
N PHE A 411 -32.55 3.19 1.44
CA PHE A 411 -31.39 3.41 0.57
C PHE A 411 -31.00 2.09 -0.03
N TRP A 412 -30.54 2.11 -1.27
CA TRP A 412 -29.94 0.96 -1.88
C TRP A 412 -28.91 1.35 -2.93
N TYR A 413 -27.89 0.52 -3.07
CA TYR A 413 -27.10 0.45 -4.30
C TYR A 413 -27.29 -0.93 -4.92
N THR A 414 -26.99 -1.03 -6.20
CA THR A 414 -26.86 -2.32 -6.87
C THR A 414 -25.46 -2.34 -7.46
N ASP A 415 -24.69 -3.31 -7.04
CA ASP A 415 -23.38 -3.58 -7.59
C ASP A 415 -23.50 -3.75 -9.11
N PRO A 416 -22.79 -2.95 -9.92
CA PRO A 416 -22.91 -2.99 -11.37
C PRO A 416 -22.37 -4.29 -11.98
N HIS A 417 -21.53 -5.04 -11.28
CA HIS A 417 -20.85 -6.23 -11.77
C HIS A 417 -21.54 -7.53 -11.36
N ASP A 418 -21.91 -7.69 -10.09
CA ASP A 418 -22.54 -8.92 -9.59
C ASP A 418 -24.04 -8.80 -9.29
N GLY A 419 -24.57 -7.57 -9.34
CA GLY A 419 -25.99 -7.28 -9.11
C GLY A 419 -26.41 -7.41 -7.64
N LEU A 420 -25.45 -7.59 -6.71
CA LEU A 420 -25.71 -7.62 -5.29
C LEU A 420 -26.34 -6.29 -4.87
N GLN A 421 -27.44 -6.40 -4.13
CA GLN A 421 -28.14 -5.24 -3.60
C GLN A 421 -27.83 -5.10 -2.13
N SER A 422 -27.16 -4.01 -1.75
CA SER A 422 -27.11 -3.58 -0.36
C SER A 422 -28.16 -2.52 -0.13
N SER A 423 -28.86 -2.63 1.00
CA SER A 423 -29.86 -1.65 1.39
C SER A 423 -29.79 -1.33 2.88
N GLY A 424 -30.18 -0.10 3.22
CA GLY A 424 -30.26 0.39 4.59
C GLY A 424 -31.52 1.23 4.78
N THR A 425 -31.98 1.37 6.03
CA THR A 425 -33.12 2.23 6.36
C THR A 425 -32.79 3.16 7.50
N THR A 426 -33.34 4.39 7.47
CA THR A 426 -33.31 5.32 8.61
C THR A 426 -34.62 6.09 8.72
N THR A 427 -34.97 6.54 9.92
CA THR A 427 -36.16 7.38 10.17
C THR A 427 -35.78 8.84 10.04
N LEU A 428 -36.44 9.57 9.14
CA LEU A 428 -36.28 11.02 8.99
C LEU A 428 -37.52 11.75 9.53
N VAL A 429 -37.32 12.77 10.36
CA VAL A 429 -38.39 13.60 10.93
C VAL A 429 -38.49 14.92 10.18
N PHE A 430 -39.53 15.04 9.34
CA PHE A 430 -39.85 16.27 8.63
C PHE A 430 -41.00 16.99 9.34
N GLY A 431 -40.69 18.12 9.97
CA GLY A 431 -41.68 18.99 10.62
C GLY A 431 -42.03 18.62 12.06
N GLY A 432 -41.62 19.46 13.00
CA GLY A 432 -41.99 19.33 14.41
C GLY A 432 -41.34 20.33 15.35
N GLY A 433 -41.68 21.61 15.23
CA GLY A 433 -41.31 22.63 16.22
C GLY A 433 -41.26 24.02 15.60
N SER A 434 -42.02 24.98 16.13
CA SER A 434 -41.75 26.38 15.84
C SER A 434 -40.29 26.64 16.20
N ASP A 435 -39.59 27.34 15.32
CA ASP A 435 -38.24 27.88 15.43
C ASP A 435 -37.83 28.35 16.86
N ALA A 436 -38.79 28.72 17.71
CA ALA A 436 -38.58 29.12 19.10
C ALA A 436 -38.36 27.95 20.09
N ALA A 437 -39.04 26.81 19.93
CA ALA A 437 -38.91 25.66 20.83
C ALA A 437 -37.58 24.92 20.63
N ASP A 438 -37.15 24.77 19.38
CA ASP A 438 -35.85 24.17 19.03
C ASP A 438 -34.67 25.07 19.43
N ARG A 439 -34.81 26.40 19.29
CA ARG A 439 -33.82 27.35 19.85
C ARG A 439 -33.75 27.26 21.38
N ALA A 440 -34.87 27.08 22.06
CA ALA A 440 -34.91 26.94 23.52
C ALA A 440 -34.29 25.61 23.99
N ALA A 441 -34.55 24.51 23.29
CA ALA A 441 -33.93 23.21 23.55
C ALA A 441 -32.42 23.24 23.29
N ARG A 442 -31.99 23.79 22.14
CA ARG A 442 -30.56 23.99 21.82
C ARG A 442 -29.85 24.88 22.84
N ALA A 443 -30.49 25.97 23.27
CA ALA A 443 -29.94 26.84 24.31
C ALA A 443 -29.82 26.12 25.66
N ALA A 444 -30.77 25.24 26.00
CA ALA A 444 -30.71 24.43 27.21
C ALA A 444 -29.58 23.38 27.15
N THR A 445 -29.40 22.70 26.01
CA THR A 445 -28.31 21.72 25.83
C THR A 445 -26.94 22.38 25.81
N LEU A 446 -26.78 23.51 25.12
CA LEU A 446 -25.54 24.29 25.11
C LEU A 446 -25.21 24.84 26.50
N ARG A 447 -26.23 25.25 27.25
CA ARG A 447 -26.07 25.69 28.64
C ARG A 447 -25.66 24.55 29.56
N ALA A 448 -26.26 23.37 29.43
CA ALA A 448 -25.87 22.18 30.19
C ALA A 448 -24.45 21.72 29.85
N ALA A 449 -24.05 21.77 28.57
CA ALA A 449 -22.69 21.45 28.14
C ALA A 449 -21.67 22.46 28.68
N TRP A 450 -22.00 23.75 28.67
CA TRP A 450 -21.18 24.81 29.26
C TRP A 450 -21.06 24.67 30.79
N GLU A 451 -22.16 24.35 31.48
CA GLU A 451 -22.18 24.11 32.93
C GLU A 451 -21.38 22.85 33.30
N ALA A 452 -21.44 21.79 32.49
CA ALA A 452 -20.62 20.59 32.65
C ALA A 452 -19.12 20.87 32.41
N GLN A 453 -18.79 21.74 31.45
CA GLN A 453 -17.41 22.13 31.15
C GLN A 453 -16.82 23.03 32.24
N GLN A 454 -17.61 23.93 32.82
CA GLN A 454 -17.22 24.69 34.03
C GLN A 454 -17.07 23.78 35.25
N ALA A 455 -17.95 22.78 35.41
CA ALA A 455 -17.82 21.79 36.49
C ALA A 455 -16.55 20.94 36.33
N ALA A 456 -16.18 20.57 35.09
CA ALA A 456 -14.94 19.84 34.81
C ALA A 456 -13.68 20.71 35.03
N GLN A 457 -13.72 22.00 34.69
CA GLN A 457 -12.63 22.93 35.00
C GLN A 457 -12.47 23.17 36.51
N ASN A 458 -13.57 23.20 37.25
CA ASN A 458 -13.56 23.32 38.71
C ASN A 458 -13.17 22.00 39.42
N ALA A 459 -13.36 20.84 38.77
CA ALA A 459 -12.99 19.53 39.30
C ALA A 459 -11.52 19.14 39.01
N GLY A 460 -10.87 19.77 38.03
CA GLY A 460 -9.49 19.48 37.63
C GLY A 460 -8.38 20.18 38.43
N GLY A 461 -8.73 21.05 39.39
CA GLY A 461 -7.77 21.79 40.21
C GLY A 461 -7.72 21.29 41.65
N GLY A 462 -7.07 20.16 41.92
CA GLY A 462 -6.99 19.62 43.28
C GLY A 462 -5.77 18.75 43.58
N GLY A 463 -4.77 19.34 44.25
CA GLY A 463 -3.76 18.66 45.09
C GLY A 463 -2.36 19.30 45.00
N GLY A 464 -1.72 19.85 46.04
CA GLY A 464 -2.08 20.04 47.45
C GLY A 464 -0.94 20.75 48.25
N GLY A 465 -1.28 21.31 49.44
CA GLY A 465 -0.42 21.68 50.61
C GLY A 465 0.63 22.81 50.47
N GLY A 466 0.90 23.74 51.40
CA GLY A 466 0.49 24.06 52.79
C GLY A 466 1.00 25.48 53.21
N GLY A 467 0.40 26.10 54.24
CA GLY A 467 0.51 27.53 54.66
C GLY A 467 1.84 27.99 55.31
N GLY A 468 1.98 29.14 55.98
CA GLY A 468 1.14 30.32 56.33
C GLY A 468 2.05 31.57 56.41
N GLY A 469 1.74 32.73 56.99
CA GLY A 469 0.59 33.30 57.68
C GLY A 469 0.91 34.77 58.08
N GLY A 470 -0.07 35.46 58.66
CA GLY A 470 0.06 36.76 59.35
C GLY A 470 -0.19 37.99 58.47
N GLY A 471 -1.03 38.97 58.79
CA GLY A 471 -1.88 39.22 59.96
C GLY A 471 -2.25 40.71 59.97
N GLY A 472 -3.46 41.06 60.41
CA GLY A 472 -3.77 42.40 60.93
C GLY A 472 -5.01 43.13 60.39
N GLY A 473 -6.12 43.06 61.14
CA GLY A 473 -6.85 44.27 61.56
C GLY A 473 -8.20 44.63 60.91
N GLY A 474 -9.30 44.36 61.63
CA GLY A 474 -10.33 45.39 61.89
C GLY A 474 -11.76 45.21 61.32
N GLY A 475 -12.69 44.71 62.16
CA GLY A 475 -13.99 45.35 62.38
C GLY A 475 -15.27 44.81 61.68
N GLY A 476 -16.13 44.13 62.46
CA GLY A 476 -17.57 44.45 62.51
C GLY A 476 -18.60 43.53 61.83
N GLY A 477 -19.16 42.57 62.59
CA GLY A 477 -20.62 42.35 62.68
C GLY A 477 -21.32 41.32 61.78
N GLY A 478 -21.79 40.20 62.37
CA GLY A 478 -23.15 39.67 62.10
C GLY A 478 -23.31 38.31 61.39
N GLY A 479 -23.18 37.21 62.15
CA GLY A 479 -24.09 36.02 62.16
C GLY A 479 -24.24 35.09 60.94
N GLY A 480 -23.89 33.80 61.11
CA GLY A 480 -24.45 32.69 60.30
C GLY A 480 -23.56 31.48 60.01
N ASP A 481 -23.34 30.65 61.03
CA ASP A 481 -23.17 29.17 61.06
C ASP A 481 -22.17 28.36 60.16
N THR A 482 -21.37 27.52 60.85
CA THR A 482 -20.58 26.30 60.49
C THR A 482 -19.67 26.32 59.25
N GLY A 483 -18.34 26.11 59.27
CA GLY A 483 -17.41 25.66 60.31
C GLY A 483 -16.41 24.66 59.70
N THR A 484 -15.24 25.12 59.22
CA THR A 484 -14.00 24.32 59.16
C THR A 484 -12.75 25.22 59.16
N THR A 485 -11.69 24.82 59.87
CA THR A 485 -10.28 25.28 59.75
C THR A 485 -9.42 24.20 60.47
N THR A 486 -8.19 23.84 60.09
CA THR A 486 -6.94 24.63 60.02
C THR A 486 -5.79 23.91 59.26
N THR A 487 -4.86 24.66 58.63
CA THR A 487 -3.44 24.30 58.28
C THR A 487 -2.46 24.72 59.41
N PRO A 488 -1.14 24.33 59.47
CA PRO A 488 -0.04 25.14 58.83
C PRO A 488 1.37 24.48 58.54
N THR A 489 2.20 25.18 57.73
CA THR A 489 3.69 25.48 57.79
C THR A 489 4.86 24.54 57.36
N ASP A 490 5.65 25.06 56.37
CA ASP A 490 7.11 25.48 56.36
C ASP A 490 8.32 24.58 55.90
N SER A 491 9.20 25.23 55.10
CA SER A 491 10.69 25.21 55.00
C SER A 491 11.54 24.28 54.08
N THR A 492 12.33 24.96 53.19
CA THR A 492 13.80 24.86 52.88
C THR A 492 14.45 23.90 51.84
N THR A 493 15.35 24.52 51.02
CA THR A 493 16.66 24.07 50.44
C THR A 493 16.71 22.95 49.39
N ASP A 494 17.69 22.75 48.50
CA ASP A 494 18.83 23.45 47.86
C ASP A 494 19.56 22.35 47.02
N ALA A 495 20.36 22.75 46.01
CA ALA A 495 21.29 21.96 45.19
C ALA A 495 20.68 20.97 44.14
N GLY A 496 21.21 20.77 42.94
CA GLY A 496 22.43 21.27 42.28
C GLY A 496 22.76 20.35 41.08
N GLU A 497 23.14 20.97 39.96
CA GLU A 497 24.01 20.52 38.83
C GLU A 497 23.78 19.22 38.04
N GLY A 498 23.95 19.29 36.71
CA GLY A 498 24.22 18.14 35.84
C GLY A 498 23.95 18.32 34.34
N ASP A 499 25.01 18.57 33.58
CA ASP A 499 25.18 18.73 32.13
C ASP A 499 24.82 17.50 31.26
N GLY A 500 24.54 17.68 29.95
CA GLY A 500 24.49 16.60 28.95
C GLY A 500 23.58 16.82 27.72
N THR A 501 24.20 16.79 26.54
CA THR A 501 23.72 17.16 25.19
C THR A 501 22.83 16.15 24.43
N ALA A 502 22.01 16.73 23.52
CA ALA A 502 21.52 16.26 22.20
C ALA A 502 20.76 14.92 22.05
N GLY A 503 19.55 15.03 21.48
CA GLY A 503 18.80 13.93 20.87
C GLY A 503 17.62 14.49 20.06
N GLU A 504 17.70 14.34 18.73
CA GLU A 504 16.61 14.61 17.79
C GLU A 504 15.46 13.64 18.04
N GLY A 505 14.23 14.16 18.09
CA GLY A 505 13.01 13.38 18.19
C GLY A 505 12.01 13.84 17.14
N GLU A 506 11.80 13.00 16.13
CA GLU A 506 10.65 13.05 15.25
C GLU A 506 9.38 12.64 16.02
N GLY A 507 8.29 13.39 15.81
CA GLY A 507 6.95 13.08 16.27
C GLY A 507 5.95 13.57 15.22
N ALA A 508 5.27 12.63 14.58
CA ALA A 508 4.29 12.82 13.51
C ALA A 508 2.92 13.30 14.05
N THR A 509 2.17 14.05 13.22
CA THR A 509 0.77 13.77 12.81
C THR A 509 0.20 14.93 12.01
N GLU A 510 -0.05 14.73 10.70
CA GLU A 510 -0.98 15.52 9.87
C GLU A 510 -1.39 14.63 8.66
N SER A 511 -2.56 14.00 8.71
CA SER A 511 -3.12 13.14 7.66
C SER A 511 -4.13 13.94 6.82
N GLN A 512 -3.66 14.57 5.74
CA GLN A 512 -4.52 15.12 4.69
C GLN A 512 -3.98 14.80 3.29
N GLY A 513 -4.62 13.81 2.64
CA GLY A 513 -4.74 13.67 1.20
C GLY A 513 -3.44 13.67 0.40
N ALA A 514 -2.42 12.94 0.83
CA ALA A 514 -1.28 12.65 -0.03
C ALA A 514 -1.75 11.67 -1.11
N LEU A 515 -1.59 12.00 -2.40
CA LEU A 515 -1.54 10.95 -3.44
C LEU A 515 -0.46 9.93 -3.02
N SER A 516 -0.39 8.73 -3.54
CA SER A 516 0.69 7.79 -3.16
C SER A 516 1.72 7.69 -4.27
N LEU A 517 2.99 7.64 -3.86
CA LEU A 517 4.11 7.32 -4.71
C LEU A 517 4.32 5.80 -4.65
N SER A 518 4.51 5.14 -5.80
CA SER A 518 4.66 3.68 -5.91
C SER A 518 5.65 3.10 -4.87
N LEU A 519 5.29 1.95 -4.27
CA LEU A 519 6.03 1.28 -3.19
C LEU A 519 7.48 0.87 -3.53
N SER A 520 7.86 0.85 -4.81
CA SER A 520 9.27 0.68 -5.24
C SER A 520 10.16 1.91 -4.94
N GLN A 521 9.56 3.01 -4.50
CA GLN A 521 10.26 4.24 -4.19
C GLN A 521 10.20 4.61 -2.71
N GLN A 522 9.17 4.22 -1.94
CA GLN A 522 9.00 4.52 -0.51
C GLN A 522 9.94 3.75 0.44
N ASP A 523 11.21 3.58 0.07
CA ASP A 523 12.30 3.12 0.93
C ASP A 523 13.11 4.32 1.50
N GLY A 524 12.47 5.49 1.64
CA GLY A 524 13.16 6.76 1.95
C GLY A 524 14.13 7.27 0.86
N ARG A 525 14.05 6.70 -0.36
CA ARG A 525 14.91 7.02 -1.50
C ARG A 525 14.38 8.21 -2.33
N ALA A 526 15.23 8.75 -3.20
CA ALA A 526 14.87 9.84 -4.11
C ALA A 526 13.76 9.44 -5.12
N LEU A 527 12.76 10.31 -5.29
CA LEU A 527 11.64 10.18 -6.24
C LEU A 527 12.15 10.02 -7.68
N LYS A 528 11.70 9.00 -8.43
CA LYS A 528 12.00 8.81 -9.86
C LYS A 528 10.78 9.14 -10.72
N VAL A 529 10.99 9.95 -11.75
CA VAL A 529 9.96 10.48 -12.67
C VAL A 529 10.42 10.40 -14.11
N THR A 530 9.50 10.53 -15.07
CA THR A 530 9.82 10.68 -16.49
C THR A 530 9.65 12.14 -16.91
N ILE A 531 10.71 12.76 -17.45
CA ILE A 531 10.67 14.12 -18.01
C ILE A 531 11.18 14.05 -19.44
N ASP A 532 10.43 14.60 -20.39
CA ASP A 532 10.77 14.60 -21.82
C ASP A 532 11.07 13.17 -22.36
N GLY A 533 10.35 12.16 -21.85
CA GLY A 533 10.54 10.75 -22.21
C GLY A 533 11.80 10.08 -21.62
N LYS A 534 12.46 10.72 -20.64
CA LYS A 534 13.65 10.18 -19.98
C LYS A 534 13.43 10.03 -18.48
N GLY A 535 13.90 8.92 -17.91
CA GLY A 535 13.93 8.73 -16.47
C GLY A 535 14.87 9.73 -15.78
N VAL A 536 14.37 10.41 -14.75
CA VAL A 536 15.07 11.40 -13.92
C VAL A 536 14.83 11.09 -12.45
N THR A 537 15.90 11.10 -11.65
CA THR A 537 15.82 10.98 -10.19
C THR A 537 15.86 12.36 -9.54
N MET A 538 14.81 12.70 -8.81
CA MET A 538 14.65 13.92 -7.99
C MET A 538 15.29 13.71 -6.62
N ARG A 539 16.55 14.13 -6.50
CA ARG A 539 17.40 13.82 -5.33
C ARG A 539 16.98 14.54 -4.05
N ASP A 540 16.25 15.64 -4.18
CA ASP A 540 15.77 16.48 -3.09
C ASP A 540 14.28 16.27 -2.78
N VAL A 541 13.67 15.23 -3.36
CA VAL A 541 12.31 14.80 -3.03
C VAL A 541 12.38 13.36 -2.58
N SER A 542 12.32 13.15 -1.26
CA SER A 542 12.13 11.82 -0.70
C SER A 542 10.77 11.29 -1.14
N SER A 543 10.74 10.06 -1.61
CA SER A 543 9.53 9.34 -2.00
C SER A 543 8.49 9.18 -0.88
N ALA A 544 8.95 9.18 0.37
CA ALA A 544 8.13 9.10 1.57
C ALA A 544 7.66 10.48 2.06
N ALA A 545 8.14 11.57 1.47
CA ALA A 545 7.70 12.90 1.87
C ALA A 545 6.22 13.11 1.52
N TRP A 546 5.46 13.73 2.43
CA TRP A 546 4.03 14.01 2.25
C TRP A 546 3.70 14.70 0.91
N TYR A 547 4.65 15.47 0.37
CA TYR A 547 4.46 16.21 -0.87
C TYR A 547 4.91 15.48 -2.15
N ALA A 548 5.72 14.43 -2.04
CA ALA A 548 6.27 13.69 -3.17
C ALA A 548 5.21 13.26 -4.20
N PRO A 549 4.01 12.85 -3.78
CA PRO A 549 3.00 12.38 -4.71
C PRO A 549 2.35 13.51 -5.53
N PHE A 550 2.13 14.69 -4.93
CA PHE A 550 1.70 15.85 -5.71
C PHE A 550 2.77 16.29 -6.72
N VAL A 551 4.04 16.24 -6.31
CA VAL A 551 5.16 16.55 -7.19
C VAL A 551 5.22 15.60 -8.37
N PHE A 552 5.10 14.29 -8.13
CA PHE A 552 5.05 13.27 -9.16
C PHE A 552 3.93 13.51 -10.17
N SER A 553 2.68 13.65 -9.70
CA SER A 553 1.52 13.82 -10.57
C SER A 553 1.58 15.10 -11.40
N LEU A 554 2.13 16.19 -10.86
CA LEU A 554 2.31 17.43 -11.64
C LEU A 554 3.44 17.33 -12.67
N ILE A 555 4.46 16.49 -12.44
CA ILE A 555 5.51 16.22 -13.43
C ILE A 555 4.94 15.36 -14.57
N ASP A 556 4.19 14.32 -14.22
CA ASP A 556 3.55 13.42 -15.18
C ASP A 556 2.56 14.17 -16.10
N LYS A 557 1.75 15.05 -15.52
CA LYS A 557 0.86 15.94 -16.27
C LYS A 557 1.57 17.07 -17.04
N GLY A 558 2.91 17.14 -16.99
CA GLY A 558 3.72 18.16 -17.66
C GLY A 558 3.53 19.59 -17.13
N VAL A 559 2.94 19.75 -15.92
CA VAL A 559 2.69 21.05 -15.29
C VAL A 559 3.97 21.61 -14.66
N VAL A 560 4.78 20.74 -14.04
CA VAL A 560 6.09 21.07 -13.46
C VAL A 560 7.18 20.13 -13.98
N SER A 561 8.45 20.51 -13.82
CA SER A 561 9.58 19.70 -14.33
C SER A 561 10.81 19.69 -13.44
N GLY A 562 10.73 20.30 -12.24
CA GLY A 562 11.93 20.67 -11.47
C GLY A 562 12.83 21.70 -12.19
N TYR A 563 14.03 21.90 -11.65
CA TYR A 563 15.01 22.82 -12.18
C TYR A 563 15.70 22.28 -13.44
N ARG A 564 16.11 23.19 -14.32
CA ARG A 564 16.87 22.89 -15.54
C ARG A 564 18.17 23.68 -15.56
N ASP A 565 19.22 23.08 -16.09
CA ASP A 565 20.50 23.75 -16.28
C ASP A 565 20.43 24.77 -17.43
N GLY A 566 21.50 25.57 -17.62
CA GLY A 566 21.59 26.55 -18.70
C GLY A 566 21.55 25.95 -20.13
N ARG A 567 21.52 24.63 -20.27
CA ARG A 567 21.36 23.89 -21.52
C ARG A 567 19.96 23.26 -21.64
N GLY A 568 19.05 23.56 -20.71
CA GLY A 568 17.68 23.06 -20.69
C GLY A 568 17.52 21.62 -20.19
N ARG A 569 18.58 21.01 -19.63
CA ARG A 569 18.52 19.62 -19.14
C ARG A 569 18.00 19.58 -17.70
N PRO A 570 17.16 18.60 -17.31
CA PRO A 570 16.74 18.44 -15.93
C PRO A 570 17.95 18.28 -14.99
N THR A 571 17.98 19.02 -13.89
CA THR A 571 19.05 18.90 -12.89
C THR A 571 18.82 17.72 -11.95
N GLY A 572 17.57 17.24 -11.82
CA GLY A 572 17.16 16.28 -10.80
C GLY A 572 16.94 16.92 -9.43
N GLU A 573 16.64 18.22 -9.40
CA GLU A 573 16.23 18.96 -8.20
C GLU A 573 14.86 19.62 -8.42
N PHE A 574 14.00 19.55 -7.42
CA PHE A 574 12.66 20.14 -7.43
C PHE A 574 12.55 21.41 -6.57
N GLY A 575 13.30 21.48 -5.46
CA GLY A 575 13.32 22.53 -4.46
C GLY A 575 12.06 22.61 -3.58
N PRO A 576 11.58 21.52 -2.96
CA PRO A 576 10.27 21.51 -2.29
C PRO A 576 10.08 22.59 -1.22
N GLY A 577 11.15 22.94 -0.49
CA GLY A 577 11.13 24.00 0.53
C GLY A 577 11.29 25.43 -0.01
N ASN A 578 11.61 25.62 -1.30
CA ASN A 578 11.81 26.95 -1.86
C ASN A 578 10.46 27.67 -2.05
N SER A 579 10.41 28.98 -1.81
CA SER A 579 9.22 29.76 -2.12
C SER A 579 8.99 29.86 -3.63
N VAL A 580 7.72 29.82 -4.05
CA VAL A 580 7.34 29.97 -5.46
C VAL A 580 7.25 31.45 -5.83
N THR A 581 7.86 31.86 -6.93
CA THR A 581 7.72 33.22 -7.46
C THR A 581 6.41 33.41 -8.22
N TYR A 582 5.94 34.65 -8.38
CA TYR A 582 4.75 34.93 -9.22
C TYR A 582 4.90 34.42 -10.66
N ALA A 583 6.11 34.47 -11.23
CA ALA A 583 6.42 33.92 -12.55
C ALA A 583 6.20 32.39 -12.63
N GLU A 584 6.59 31.67 -11.58
CA GLU A 584 6.40 30.22 -11.49
C GLU A 584 4.94 29.86 -11.23
N VAL A 585 4.23 30.60 -10.36
CA VAL A 585 2.78 30.45 -10.17
C VAL A 585 2.06 30.64 -11.50
N ALA A 586 2.46 31.62 -12.31
CA ALA A 586 1.85 31.86 -13.61
C ALA A 586 1.99 30.66 -14.56
N LYS A 587 3.17 30.05 -14.62
CA LYS A 587 3.40 28.82 -15.39
C LYS A 587 2.56 27.67 -14.85
N MET A 588 2.62 27.41 -13.55
CA MET A 588 1.98 26.25 -12.93
C MET A 588 0.45 26.34 -13.04
N ALA A 589 -0.16 27.48 -12.73
CA ALA A 589 -1.60 27.67 -12.79
C ALA A 589 -2.14 27.54 -14.23
N LEU A 590 -1.47 28.12 -15.23
CA LEU A 590 -1.87 27.99 -16.64
C LEU A 590 -1.72 26.56 -17.15
N GLY A 591 -0.60 25.90 -16.85
CA GLY A 591 -0.38 24.50 -17.22
C GLY A 591 -1.44 23.59 -16.61
N ALA A 592 -1.73 23.78 -15.31
CA ALA A 592 -2.77 23.06 -14.60
C ALA A 592 -4.16 23.25 -15.23
N ALA A 593 -4.51 24.47 -15.63
CA ALA A 593 -5.77 24.78 -16.32
C ALA A 593 -5.77 24.43 -17.82
N GLY A 594 -4.69 23.83 -18.35
CA GLY A 594 -4.59 23.45 -19.77
C GLY A 594 -4.54 24.66 -20.72
N LYS A 595 -4.06 25.81 -20.25
CA LYS A 595 -4.00 27.06 -21.02
C LYS A 595 -2.57 27.31 -21.48
N ASN A 596 -2.40 27.50 -22.79
CA ASN A 596 -1.08 27.75 -23.36
C ASN A 596 -0.64 29.22 -23.18
N PRO A 597 0.68 29.48 -23.01
CA PRO A 597 1.23 30.83 -22.99
C PRO A 597 1.04 31.52 -24.35
N LEU A 598 0.99 32.85 -24.36
CA LEU A 598 0.94 33.62 -25.61
C LEU A 598 2.34 33.77 -26.21
N SER A 599 2.48 33.45 -27.50
CA SER A 599 3.72 33.63 -28.27
C SER A 599 3.76 35.00 -28.93
N GLY A 600 4.91 35.68 -28.88
CA GLY A 600 5.15 36.93 -29.62
C GLY A 600 4.45 38.18 -29.07
N LYS A 601 3.70 38.07 -27.96
CA LYS A 601 3.09 39.21 -27.25
C LYS A 601 3.94 39.58 -26.02
N SER A 602 4.36 40.84 -25.94
CA SER A 602 5.01 41.37 -24.73
C SER A 602 3.96 41.60 -23.63
N PRO A 603 4.22 41.17 -22.38
CA PRO A 603 3.33 41.47 -21.26
C PRO A 603 3.34 42.96 -20.92
N ASP A 604 2.20 43.45 -20.44
CA ASP A 604 2.06 44.82 -19.96
C ASP A 604 2.93 45.03 -18.71
N LEU A 605 3.00 44.03 -17.84
CA LEU A 605 3.81 44.01 -16.63
C LEU A 605 5.31 44.06 -16.95
N ARG A 606 5.95 45.16 -16.54
CA ARG A 606 7.33 45.49 -16.92
C ARG A 606 8.35 44.45 -16.44
N SER A 607 8.16 43.92 -15.23
CA SER A 607 9.06 42.95 -14.61
C SER A 607 9.10 41.60 -15.35
N ALA A 608 8.06 41.27 -16.14
CA ALA A 608 7.97 40.02 -16.90
C ALA A 608 8.55 40.11 -18.32
N ARG A 609 8.93 41.31 -18.79
CA ARG A 609 9.39 41.50 -20.18
C ARG A 609 10.78 40.89 -20.39
N GLY A 610 10.97 40.23 -21.53
CA GLY A 610 12.28 39.71 -21.95
C GLY A 610 12.79 38.51 -21.15
N GLN A 611 11.96 37.90 -20.31
CA GLN A 611 12.30 36.70 -19.55
C GLN A 611 11.38 35.52 -19.89
N TRP A 612 11.73 34.32 -19.39
CA TRP A 612 11.06 33.06 -19.71
C TRP A 612 9.55 33.05 -19.39
N SER A 613 9.12 33.85 -18.41
CA SER A 613 7.73 33.94 -17.97
C SER A 613 6.84 34.86 -18.83
N ALA A 614 7.42 35.59 -19.79
CA ALA A 614 6.73 36.65 -20.55
C ALA A 614 5.42 36.18 -21.19
N GLY A 615 5.43 35.02 -21.86
CA GLY A 615 4.24 34.48 -22.53
C GLY A 615 3.15 33.99 -21.57
N TYR A 616 3.55 33.50 -20.39
CA TYR A 616 2.62 33.08 -19.33
C TYR A 616 1.95 34.30 -18.70
N VAL A 617 2.73 35.33 -18.36
CA VAL A 617 2.20 36.58 -17.79
C VAL A 617 1.28 37.28 -18.78
N ALA A 618 1.67 37.38 -20.06
CA ALA A 618 0.81 37.96 -21.10
C ALA A 618 -0.52 37.19 -21.24
N LYS A 619 -0.51 35.87 -21.03
CA LYS A 619 -1.73 35.06 -21.02
C LYS A 619 -2.61 35.40 -19.82
N LEU A 620 -2.05 35.51 -18.61
CA LEU A 620 -2.82 35.88 -17.41
C LEU A 620 -3.43 37.28 -17.50
N GLU A 621 -2.68 38.25 -18.03
CA GLU A 621 -3.19 39.59 -18.32
C GLU A 621 -4.39 39.53 -19.28
N SER A 622 -4.31 38.71 -20.33
CA SER A 622 -5.41 38.52 -21.29
C SER A 622 -6.65 37.84 -20.70
N LEU A 623 -6.46 36.98 -19.69
CA LEU A 623 -7.54 36.33 -18.94
C LEU A 623 -8.12 37.26 -17.86
N GLY A 624 -7.50 38.41 -17.62
CA GLY A 624 -7.95 39.38 -16.63
C GLY A 624 -7.68 38.98 -15.19
N VAL A 625 -6.71 38.07 -14.95
CA VAL A 625 -6.31 37.63 -13.60
C VAL A 625 -5.83 38.82 -12.78
N SER A 626 -6.47 39.05 -11.64
CA SER A 626 -6.41 40.29 -10.86
C SER A 626 -5.02 40.59 -10.33
N ILE A 627 -4.30 39.57 -9.85
CA ILE A 627 -2.93 39.70 -9.33
C ILE A 627 -1.98 40.32 -10.37
N PHE A 628 -2.12 39.96 -11.65
CA PHE A 628 -1.21 40.37 -12.73
C PHE A 628 -1.61 41.70 -13.39
N LYS A 629 -2.67 42.37 -12.91
CA LYS A 629 -3.05 43.73 -13.36
C LYS A 629 -2.28 44.84 -12.65
N ASN A 630 -1.55 44.52 -11.57
CA ASN A 630 -0.77 45.51 -10.82
C ASN A 630 0.56 45.80 -11.52
N ASP A 631 0.71 47.01 -12.08
CA ASP A 631 1.89 47.44 -12.83
C ASP A 631 3.22 47.48 -12.04
N ARG A 632 3.12 47.45 -10.70
CA ARG A 632 4.27 47.41 -9.77
C ARG A 632 4.65 45.99 -9.32
N LEU A 633 3.90 44.96 -9.71
CA LEU A 633 4.24 43.58 -9.36
C LEU A 633 5.61 43.20 -9.94
N ASN A 634 6.51 42.71 -9.10
CA ASN A 634 7.74 42.07 -9.56
C ASN A 634 7.51 40.56 -9.65
N VAL A 635 7.50 40.01 -10.87
CA VAL A 635 7.18 38.58 -11.05
C VAL A 635 8.24 37.62 -10.48
N ASN A 636 9.42 38.13 -10.15
CA ASN A 636 10.51 37.35 -9.57
C ASN A 636 10.45 37.34 -8.04
N ASP A 637 9.54 38.09 -7.40
CA ASP A 637 9.36 38.05 -5.96
C ASP A 637 8.58 36.78 -5.55
N PRO A 638 8.82 36.23 -4.34
CA PRO A 638 8.00 35.16 -3.77
C PRO A 638 6.52 35.55 -3.68
N ALA A 639 5.64 34.65 -4.11
CA ALA A 639 4.19 34.85 -4.08
C ALA A 639 3.62 34.50 -2.69
N PRO A 640 2.83 35.40 -2.07
CA PRO A 640 2.10 35.09 -0.85
C PRO A 640 0.99 34.04 -1.05
N ARG A 641 0.68 33.26 0.00
CA ARG A 641 -0.40 32.23 0.01
C ARG A 641 -1.71 32.75 -0.59
N GLY A 642 -2.17 33.93 -0.15
CA GLY A 642 -3.42 34.52 -0.64
C GLY A 642 -3.39 34.86 -2.14
N ALA A 643 -2.25 35.31 -2.65
CA ALA A 643 -2.10 35.64 -4.07
C ALA A 643 -2.03 34.40 -4.96
N VAL A 644 -1.43 33.30 -4.46
CA VAL A 644 -1.43 32.00 -5.15
C VAL A 644 -2.85 31.46 -5.28
N VAL A 645 -3.61 31.45 -4.18
CA VAL A 645 -5.01 30.99 -4.19
C VAL A 645 -5.87 31.82 -5.13
N GLN A 646 -5.78 33.16 -5.07
CA GLN A 646 -6.50 34.05 -5.99
C GLN A 646 -6.19 33.72 -7.46
N THR A 647 -4.90 33.55 -7.77
CA THR A 647 -4.46 33.27 -9.15
C THR A 647 -5.01 31.95 -9.64
N ILE A 648 -4.99 30.90 -8.81
CA ILE A 648 -5.51 29.57 -9.16
C ILE A 648 -7.02 29.66 -9.44
N LEU A 649 -7.82 30.21 -8.52
CA LEU A 649 -9.27 30.29 -8.70
C LEU A 649 -9.65 31.03 -9.99
N GLU A 650 -9.03 32.18 -10.26
CA GLU A 650 -9.33 32.97 -11.45
C GLU A 650 -8.89 32.30 -12.75
N VAL A 651 -7.74 31.61 -12.75
CA VAL A 651 -7.26 30.89 -13.94
C VAL A 651 -8.17 29.71 -14.28
N PHE A 652 -8.70 29.03 -13.27
CA PHE A 652 -9.69 27.95 -13.43
C PHE A 652 -11.12 28.46 -13.66
N GLY A 653 -11.36 29.78 -13.59
CA GLY A 653 -12.67 30.37 -13.83
C GLY A 653 -13.66 30.19 -12.67
N ARG A 654 -13.18 29.86 -11.47
CA ARG A 654 -14.01 29.73 -10.28
C ARG A 654 -14.47 31.12 -9.82
N ASN A 655 -15.79 31.28 -9.64
CA ASN A 655 -16.37 32.52 -9.13
C ASN A 655 -15.93 32.76 -7.69
N VAL A 656 -15.22 33.87 -7.43
CA VAL A 656 -14.81 34.28 -6.08
C VAL A 656 -15.93 35.07 -5.44
N GLY A 657 -16.37 34.64 -4.25
CA GLY A 657 -17.47 35.25 -3.50
C GLY A 657 -17.11 36.59 -2.84
N SER A 658 -17.95 37.04 -1.91
CA SER A 658 -17.62 38.16 -1.03
C SER A 658 -16.93 37.66 0.24
N ALA A 659 -15.93 38.38 0.74
CA ALA A 659 -15.32 38.06 2.03
C ALA A 659 -16.32 38.33 3.17
N SER A 660 -16.54 37.31 3.99
CA SER A 660 -17.39 37.35 5.19
C SER A 660 -16.57 37.58 6.46
N GLY A 661 -15.28 37.22 6.46
CA GLY A 661 -14.39 37.25 7.62
C GLY A 661 -14.72 36.16 8.65
N GLY A 662 -13.75 35.82 9.49
CA GLY A 662 -13.98 34.95 10.64
C GLY A 662 -13.79 33.44 10.41
N GLN A 663 -13.43 33.00 9.19
CA GLN A 663 -12.99 31.62 8.94
C GLN A 663 -11.59 31.34 9.53
N TYR A 664 -10.71 32.35 9.50
CA TYR A 664 -9.40 32.31 10.14
C TYR A 664 -9.19 33.57 10.97
N SER A 665 -8.49 33.46 12.10
CA SER A 665 -8.21 34.55 13.03
C SER A 665 -7.34 35.68 12.43
N ASP A 666 -6.54 35.38 11.39
CA ASP A 666 -5.70 36.34 10.66
C ASP A 666 -6.29 36.75 9.29
N VAL A 667 -7.51 36.33 8.99
CA VAL A 667 -8.25 36.70 7.77
C VAL A 667 -9.51 37.50 8.14
N SER A 668 -9.45 38.80 7.86
CA SER A 668 -10.59 39.72 7.96
C SER A 668 -11.05 40.12 6.57
N THR A 669 -12.22 40.77 6.45
CA THR A 669 -12.72 41.30 5.17
C THR A 669 -11.78 42.32 4.51
N GLY A 670 -10.88 42.95 5.27
CA GLY A 670 -9.83 43.85 4.78
C GLY A 670 -8.49 43.17 4.45
N THR A 671 -8.36 41.86 4.68
CA THR A 671 -7.15 41.10 4.34
C THR A 671 -7.05 40.95 2.82
N PRO A 672 -5.88 41.19 2.20
CA PRO A 672 -5.67 40.95 0.77
C PRO A 672 -6.08 39.53 0.39
N ASN A 673 -6.87 39.40 -0.68
CA ASN A 673 -7.38 38.12 -1.19
C ASN A 673 -8.28 37.33 -0.22
N ALA A 674 -8.84 37.96 0.81
CA ALA A 674 -9.73 37.29 1.79
C ALA A 674 -10.87 36.51 1.13
N ALA A 675 -11.52 37.10 0.12
CA ALA A 675 -12.62 36.45 -0.59
C ALA A 675 -12.18 35.17 -1.32
N ALA A 676 -10.99 35.15 -1.91
CA ALA A 676 -10.45 33.95 -2.57
C ALA A 676 -10.02 32.90 -1.55
N ILE A 677 -9.45 33.32 -0.42
CA ILE A 677 -9.07 32.41 0.68
C ILE A 677 -10.32 31.72 1.22
N GLU A 678 -11.38 32.48 1.51
CA GLU A 678 -12.63 31.93 2.03
C GLU A 678 -13.36 31.05 1.01
N THR A 679 -13.35 31.44 -0.28
CA THR A 679 -13.91 30.61 -1.37
C THR A 679 -13.16 29.29 -1.48
N ALA A 680 -11.83 29.32 -1.53
CA ALA A 680 -11.00 28.12 -1.61
C ALA A 680 -11.14 27.24 -0.38
N THR A 681 -11.33 27.83 0.81
CA THR A 681 -11.57 27.07 2.04
C THR A 681 -12.93 26.38 1.99
N SER A 682 -13.97 27.10 1.54
CA SER A 682 -15.32 26.54 1.37
C SER A 682 -15.36 25.42 0.32
N ASP A 683 -14.55 25.52 -0.73
CA ASP A 683 -14.45 24.51 -1.78
C ASP A 683 -13.57 23.32 -1.35
N GLY A 684 -12.92 23.37 -0.18
CA GLY A 684 -11.99 22.35 0.31
C GLY A 684 -10.61 22.37 -0.35
N LEU A 685 -10.31 23.38 -1.18
CA LEU A 685 -9.03 23.54 -1.88
C LEU A 685 -7.86 23.78 -0.91
N VAL A 686 -8.11 24.47 0.20
CA VAL A 686 -7.14 24.80 1.25
C VAL A 686 -7.80 24.70 2.64
N SER A 687 -7.02 24.36 3.67
CA SER A 687 -7.53 24.14 5.05
C SER A 687 -6.97 25.10 6.12
N GLY A 688 -5.99 25.95 5.77
CA GLY A 688 -5.24 26.75 6.76
C GLY A 688 -4.01 26.02 7.29
N ASP A 689 -3.49 26.45 8.44
CA ASP A 689 -2.39 25.76 9.13
C ASP A 689 -2.92 24.81 10.19
N ASP A 690 -2.37 23.61 10.23
CA ASP A 690 -2.83 22.62 11.17
C ASP A 690 -2.46 23.02 12.62
N ASN A 691 -3.40 22.86 13.56
CA ASN A 691 -3.33 23.27 14.97
C ASN A 691 -3.39 24.79 15.26
N ALA A 692 -3.45 25.66 14.24
CA ALA A 692 -3.64 27.10 14.42
C ALA A 692 -4.85 27.59 13.63
N SER A 693 -5.74 28.38 14.22
CA SER A 693 -6.86 29.01 13.50
C SER A 693 -6.39 30.14 12.55
N THR A 694 -5.33 29.94 11.78
CA THR A 694 -4.66 30.95 10.92
C THR A 694 -4.40 30.42 9.51
N PHE A 695 -4.31 31.33 8.53
CA PHE A 695 -4.04 31.01 7.12
C PHE A 695 -2.68 31.52 6.61
N ARG A 696 -2.11 32.54 7.26
CA ARG A 696 -0.88 33.26 6.87
C ARG A 696 -0.95 33.89 5.46
N PRO A 697 -1.96 34.73 5.17
CA PRO A 697 -2.27 35.21 3.81
C PRO A 697 -1.15 35.99 3.13
N ARG A 698 -0.28 36.64 3.91
CA ARG A 698 0.85 37.45 3.42
C ARG A 698 2.18 36.71 3.38
N SER A 699 2.26 35.51 3.92
CA SER A 699 3.49 34.73 3.95
C SER A 699 3.73 34.04 2.60
N PRO A 700 4.99 33.93 2.14
CA PRO A 700 5.32 33.10 0.99
C PRO A 700 4.90 31.65 1.20
N ILE A 701 4.56 30.96 0.11
CA ILE A 701 4.22 29.54 0.09
C ILE A 701 5.32 28.74 -0.62
N ASN A 702 5.65 27.56 -0.09
CA ASN A 702 6.72 26.75 -0.68
C ASN A 702 6.22 25.89 -1.86
N ARG A 703 7.15 25.36 -2.64
CA ARG A 703 6.86 24.57 -3.85
C ARG A 703 6.10 23.28 -3.56
N ALA A 704 6.35 22.64 -2.42
CA ALA A 704 5.61 21.44 -1.99
C ALA A 704 4.13 21.75 -1.75
N GLU A 705 3.83 22.80 -0.97
CA GLU A 705 2.47 23.24 -0.66
C GLU A 705 1.73 23.70 -1.92
N VAL A 706 2.37 24.49 -2.79
CA VAL A 706 1.74 24.91 -4.06
C VAL A 706 1.43 23.72 -4.96
N SER A 707 2.27 22.67 -4.94
CA SER A 707 2.02 21.46 -5.74
C SER A 707 0.76 20.74 -5.28
N LYS A 708 0.55 20.61 -3.97
CA LYS A 708 -0.71 20.09 -3.39
C LYS A 708 -1.90 20.93 -3.83
N VAL A 709 -1.85 22.24 -3.63
CA VAL A 709 -2.98 23.14 -3.96
C VAL A 709 -3.31 23.11 -5.45
N ILE A 710 -2.31 23.10 -6.34
CA ILE A 710 -2.57 23.05 -7.79
C ILE A 710 -3.17 21.73 -8.22
N LEU A 711 -2.71 20.60 -7.67
CA LEU A 711 -3.27 19.32 -8.03
C LEU A 711 -4.71 19.16 -7.54
N ASN A 712 -5.00 19.62 -6.32
CA ASN A 712 -6.37 19.69 -5.81
C ASN A 712 -7.25 20.57 -6.72
N ALA A 713 -6.73 21.72 -7.19
CA ALA A 713 -7.47 22.57 -8.13
C ALA A 713 -7.74 21.89 -9.47
N ILE A 714 -6.81 21.06 -9.99
CA ILE A 714 -7.04 20.24 -11.18
C ILE A 714 -8.20 19.27 -10.92
N GLN A 715 -8.21 18.59 -9.78
CA GLN A 715 -9.24 17.60 -9.45
C GLN A 715 -10.62 18.23 -9.21
N MET A 716 -10.65 19.44 -8.63
CA MET A 716 -11.91 20.10 -8.23
C MET A 716 -12.58 20.86 -9.38
N TYR A 717 -11.81 21.49 -10.26
CA TYR A 717 -12.34 22.48 -11.21
C TYR A 717 -12.12 22.13 -12.68
N LYS A 718 -11.57 20.95 -12.97
CA LYS A 718 -11.22 20.54 -14.33
C LYS A 718 -11.77 19.16 -14.61
#